data_AF-A0AAP9D769-F1
#
_entry.id   AF-A0AAP9D769-F1
#
_cell.length_a   1.000
_cell.length_b   1.000
_cell.length_c   1.000
_cell.angle_alpha   90.00
_cell.angle_beta   90.00
_cell.angle_gamma   90.00
#
_symmetry.space_group_name_H-M   'P 1'
#
loop_
_entity.id
_entity.type
_entity.pdbx_description
1 polymer ?
#
loop_
_entity_poly.entity_id
_entity_poly.type
_entity_poly.pdbx_seq_one_letter_code
_entity_poly.pdbx_strand_id
1 'polypeptide(L)'
;MKKLKLITLSLSPIPIVAIMATACSTTKKEKEVDHKQDELTTINSNLQLEYPQNKDIETSAAIKEEIKPLNLPSGVVFSIKEISPKADDESTLIVKYTLKKGNITKEFKKEINGFKKIRKDQNISNLKDMHDDFKTIFNNIKLKDTFDFKLKGLFNSNFGEYDKLLPSQIINNFAQGVETRINTNQDRLGIEVIDVSYPNRNFGSANREGNLKMSLLVTDKKTKQVFIKSIIAYGFKTNAMGLDENGSIPGGGADLVKPKVDENNYFNKTQLERYEIDNQAYLNGLKGQHMGKTWQQVRPELGDNEQKIKEFDEKAKGVSQDAYASAAYKGFTLPVYDKNGDFKGLSINESSYGQARSWVDTRGRDEWKTTGLPRTLPNEKYRDEALQTLGISSLTLKDGKKDTWDKSSGTTWILDYQKTNDDKYPTKWYFATNLHVADTITDKTTSIDLMKLMDSVKTKTTLRLSNLDENIYRFGLASKNNEFLLNHGLKKIYDGRDFLKTKPTEYLTEQQKEKYKDAGSFVDFAVFELDFEQLKLLSVWNNQLNSNGGVITKYDHSSAQDLAKIITSDYANHSDKQIKFLPKSYLNDYSKIDVPLKYKQEDAKTWFKKYDELFALGWPNSTRDGFFERYVDDDQTKYRTTDNFSLWTNSDYRFFGKLTEQEGGQPAFPTERTERGNYLSYAIGYRSFIDKPGVLDAFISAPHTGNDLYKSLDGKKYINMGLEYMPRHYAPAGGASGSSVRNQNNEIVGIYHVSNEFASTGLATAFRSEGYDYQGLYGNYNLPQYDLIYGGGKDQTEKKSYREAMKDIYQNNNIKTALFPNGFDQYDEKFKFNNNQSK
;
A
#
# COMPACT_ATOMS: atom_id res chain seq x y z
N MET A 1 0.81 -50.92 29.12
CA MET A 1 1.31 -51.15 30.49
C MET A 1 0.23 -50.74 31.51
N LYS A 2 0.25 -51.40 32.68
CA LYS A 2 -0.36 -51.06 33.99
C LYS A 2 -0.63 -49.55 34.23
N LYS A 3 -1.64 -49.09 35.00
CA LYS A 3 -2.78 -49.72 35.73
C LYS A 3 -3.68 -48.60 36.33
N LEU A 4 -5.01 -48.80 36.38
CA LEU A 4 -6.00 -48.39 37.44
C LEU A 4 -6.11 -46.89 37.86
N LYS A 5 -7.22 -46.33 38.37
CA LYS A 5 -8.54 -46.81 38.89
C LYS A 5 -9.69 -45.98 38.24
N LEU A 6 -10.93 -46.45 38.00
CA LEU A 6 -11.99 -46.95 38.93
C LEU A 6 -12.41 -45.86 39.96
N ILE A 7 -13.69 -45.64 40.32
CA ILE A 7 -14.91 -46.46 40.17
C ILE A 7 -16.21 -45.61 40.13
N THR A 8 -17.20 -46.19 39.48
CA THR A 8 -18.66 -45.97 39.41
C THR A 8 -19.44 -45.75 40.73
N LEU A 9 -20.64 -45.15 40.66
CA LEU A 9 -21.90 -45.90 40.91
C LEU A 9 -23.16 -45.16 40.42
N SER A 10 -24.15 -45.94 39.95
CA SER A 10 -25.50 -45.54 39.57
C SER A 10 -26.53 -45.96 40.63
N LEU A 11 -27.67 -45.29 40.72
CA LEU A 11 -28.86 -45.82 41.41
C LEU A 11 -30.17 -45.30 40.77
N SER A 12 -31.10 -46.22 40.52
CA SER A 12 -32.53 -46.01 40.24
C SER A 12 -33.33 -47.03 41.07
N PRO A 13 -34.58 -46.74 41.47
CA PRO A 13 -35.75 -47.41 40.83
C PRO A 13 -37.03 -46.52 40.72
N ILE A 14 -37.86 -46.53 39.65
CA ILE A 14 -39.05 -47.37 39.26
C ILE A 14 -40.35 -47.24 40.16
N PRO A 15 -41.58 -47.72 39.82
CA PRO A 15 -42.73 -46.83 39.47
C PRO A 15 -44.12 -47.12 40.15
N ILE A 16 -45.16 -46.32 39.86
CA ILE A 16 -46.63 -46.60 40.04
C ILE A 16 -47.43 -45.94 38.87
N VAL A 17 -48.74 -46.20 38.67
CA VAL A 17 -49.34 -47.15 37.71
C VAL A 17 -50.88 -46.93 37.53
N ALA A 18 -51.40 -47.01 36.29
CA ALA A 18 -52.83 -47.17 35.88
C ALA A 18 -53.82 -46.00 36.19
N ILE A 19 -55.06 -45.88 35.65
CA ILE A 19 -56.06 -46.80 35.05
C ILE A 19 -56.83 -46.14 33.84
N MET A 20 -57.44 -46.94 32.95
CA MET A 20 -58.32 -46.53 31.81
C MET A 20 -59.83 -46.44 32.16
N ALA A 21 -60.67 -45.75 31.36
CA ALA A 21 -61.97 -46.28 30.87
C ALA A 21 -62.78 -45.35 29.91
N THR A 22 -63.02 -45.84 28.68
CA THR A 22 -64.23 -45.77 27.81
C THR A 22 -65.36 -44.72 27.98
N ALA A 23 -65.80 -44.08 26.87
CA ALA A 23 -67.01 -44.48 26.09
C ALA A 23 -67.45 -43.43 25.01
N CYS A 24 -68.10 -43.88 23.93
CA CYS A 24 -68.65 -43.03 22.84
C CYS A 24 -70.13 -42.65 23.04
N SER A 25 -70.54 -41.44 22.61
CA SER A 25 -71.42 -41.22 21.42
C SER A 25 -72.18 -39.86 21.44
N THR A 26 -72.05 -39.08 20.36
CA THR A 26 -73.05 -38.18 19.69
C THR A 26 -74.10 -37.40 20.53
N THR A 27 -74.37 -36.10 20.32
CA THR A 27 -74.41 -35.36 19.04
C THR A 27 -74.47 -33.82 19.19
N LYS A 28 -74.01 -33.12 18.13
CA LYS A 28 -74.39 -31.74 17.66
C LYS A 28 -73.90 -30.47 18.39
N LYS A 29 -73.11 -29.70 17.61
CA LYS A 29 -72.91 -28.24 17.60
C LYS A 29 -72.38 -27.58 18.88
N GLU A 30 -71.07 -27.43 18.95
CA GLU A 30 -70.47 -26.20 19.48
C GLU A 30 -69.13 -25.86 18.79
N LYS A 31 -68.70 -24.61 18.95
CA LYS A 31 -67.77 -23.86 18.08
C LYS A 31 -66.40 -24.55 17.88
N GLU A 32 -65.91 -24.52 16.64
CA GLU A 32 -64.46 -24.61 16.36
C GLU A 32 -63.71 -23.52 17.14
N VAL A 33 -62.70 -23.93 17.90
CA VAL A 33 -61.68 -23.02 18.45
C VAL A 33 -60.41 -23.24 17.63
N ASP A 34 -60.11 -22.26 16.80
CA ASP A 34 -59.07 -22.29 15.78
C ASP A 34 -57.67 -22.18 16.39
N HIS A 35 -56.91 -23.28 16.44
CA HIS A 35 -55.49 -23.27 16.80
C HIS A 35 -54.62 -22.82 15.61
N LYS A 36 -54.87 -21.61 15.10
CA LYS A 36 -53.93 -20.91 14.20
C LYS A 36 -52.91 -20.13 15.01
N GLN A 37 -51.63 -20.42 14.74
CA GLN A 37 -50.51 -19.60 15.19
C GLN A 37 -50.73 -18.16 14.67
N ASP A 38 -50.85 -17.19 15.58
CA ASP A 38 -51.11 -15.80 15.21
C ASP A 38 -50.02 -15.25 14.26
N GLU A 39 -50.45 -14.56 13.22
CA GLU A 39 -49.59 -14.11 12.12
C GLU A 39 -48.45 -13.22 12.63
N LEU A 40 -48.73 -12.27 13.54
CA LEU A 40 -47.71 -11.41 14.12
C LEU A 40 -46.71 -12.18 14.99
N THR A 41 -47.15 -13.26 15.65
CA THR A 41 -46.28 -14.16 16.42
C THR A 41 -45.34 -14.95 15.49
N THR A 42 -45.83 -15.39 14.33
CA THR A 42 -45.04 -16.09 13.30
C THR A 42 -44.04 -15.16 12.61
N ILE A 43 -44.42 -13.89 12.37
CA ILE A 43 -43.51 -12.86 11.87
C ILE A 43 -42.42 -12.57 12.92
N ASN A 44 -42.80 -12.48 14.20
CA ASN A 44 -41.86 -12.23 15.29
C ASN A 44 -40.80 -13.34 15.44
N SER A 45 -41.15 -14.62 15.27
CA SER A 45 -40.17 -15.72 15.36
C SER A 45 -39.09 -15.66 14.28
N ASN A 46 -39.38 -15.05 13.12
CA ASN A 46 -38.44 -14.92 12.00
C ASN A 46 -37.74 -13.54 11.95
N LEU A 47 -38.17 -12.58 12.78
CA LEU A 47 -37.65 -11.21 12.80
C LEU A 47 -36.23 -11.18 13.37
N GLN A 48 -35.28 -10.69 12.58
CA GLN A 48 -33.92 -10.38 13.04
C GLN A 48 -33.81 -8.88 13.35
N LEU A 49 -32.89 -8.53 14.26
CA LEU A 49 -32.57 -7.13 14.57
C LEU A 49 -31.10 -6.89 14.19
N GLU A 50 -30.85 -5.88 13.38
CA GLU A 50 -29.52 -5.33 13.11
C GLU A 50 -29.22 -4.26 14.17
N TYR A 51 -28.04 -4.30 14.78
CA TYR A 51 -27.60 -3.35 15.80
C TYR A 51 -26.07 -3.38 15.95
N PRO A 52 -25.43 -2.31 16.48
CA PRO A 52 -23.99 -2.26 16.69
C PRO A 52 -23.47 -3.37 17.61
N GLN A 53 -22.28 -3.89 17.33
CA GLN A 53 -21.58 -4.87 18.16
C GLN A 53 -20.32 -4.26 18.75
N ASN A 54 -19.91 -4.68 19.95
CA ASN A 54 -18.69 -4.26 20.64
C ASN A 54 -18.52 -2.73 20.85
N LYS A 55 -19.65 -2.02 20.90
CA LYS A 55 -19.77 -0.58 21.17
C LYS A 55 -19.94 -0.35 22.68
N ASP A 56 -19.35 0.71 23.21
CA ASP A 56 -19.70 1.23 24.54
C ASP A 56 -21.00 2.03 24.41
N ILE A 57 -21.98 1.72 25.24
CA ILE A 57 -23.29 2.38 25.20
C ILE A 57 -23.33 3.45 26.29
N GLU A 58 -23.45 4.71 25.87
CA GLU A 58 -23.63 5.85 26.78
C GLU A 58 -25.00 5.84 27.46
N THR A 59 -26.07 5.49 26.73
CA THR A 59 -27.43 5.23 27.28
C THR A 59 -28.22 4.23 26.44
N SER A 60 -29.17 3.53 27.07
CA SER A 60 -30.17 2.67 26.39
C SER A 60 -31.06 3.42 25.38
N ALA A 61 -31.22 4.73 25.54
CA ALA A 61 -31.97 5.57 24.60
C ALA A 61 -31.20 5.84 23.30
N ALA A 62 -29.88 6.04 23.35
CA ALA A 62 -29.06 6.38 22.19
C ALA A 62 -29.07 5.29 21.10
N ILE A 63 -29.13 4.02 21.49
CA ILE A 63 -29.14 2.90 20.53
C ILE A 63 -30.52 2.65 19.89
N LYS A 64 -31.58 3.35 20.34
CA LYS A 64 -32.96 3.14 19.84
C LYS A 64 -33.14 3.43 18.36
N GLU A 65 -32.39 4.39 17.81
CA GLU A 65 -32.41 4.72 16.37
C GLU A 65 -31.45 3.85 15.55
N GLU A 66 -30.54 3.10 16.21
CA GLU A 66 -29.55 2.24 15.58
C GLU A 66 -30.04 0.79 15.43
N ILE A 67 -31.07 0.37 16.17
CA ILE A 67 -31.69 -0.96 16.05
C ILE A 67 -32.68 -0.98 14.89
N LYS A 68 -32.45 -1.84 13.88
CA LYS A 68 -33.30 -1.97 12.70
C LYS A 68 -33.86 -3.38 12.52
N PRO A 69 -35.10 -3.55 12.07
CA PRO A 69 -35.66 -4.85 11.73
C PRO A 69 -35.10 -5.34 10.38
N LEU A 70 -34.57 -6.56 10.37
CA LEU A 70 -34.22 -7.31 9.17
C LEU A 70 -35.37 -8.27 8.81
N ASN A 71 -35.59 -8.49 7.51
CA ASN A 71 -36.60 -9.40 6.96
C ASN A 71 -38.06 -9.05 7.33
N LEU A 72 -38.39 -7.76 7.50
CA LEU A 72 -39.74 -7.31 7.81
C LEU A 72 -40.67 -7.41 6.57
N PRO A 73 -41.81 -8.13 6.62
CA PRO A 73 -42.71 -8.25 5.47
C PRO A 73 -43.39 -6.93 5.08
N SER A 74 -43.70 -6.78 3.80
CA SER A 74 -44.42 -5.61 3.29
C SER A 74 -45.77 -5.42 4.00
N GLY A 75 -46.09 -4.17 4.36
CA GLY A 75 -47.30 -3.82 5.11
C GLY A 75 -47.25 -4.04 6.63
N VAL A 76 -46.10 -4.45 7.19
CA VAL A 76 -45.88 -4.54 8.64
C VAL A 76 -45.06 -3.35 9.12
N VAL A 77 -45.49 -2.71 10.21
CA VAL A 77 -44.77 -1.61 10.87
C VAL A 77 -44.14 -2.12 12.16
N PHE A 78 -42.83 -1.91 12.31
CA PHE A 78 -42.05 -2.17 13.52
C PHE A 78 -41.78 -0.85 14.26
N SER A 79 -42.04 -0.82 15.57
CA SER A 79 -41.76 0.37 16.40
C SER A 79 -41.26 -0.03 17.79
N ILE A 80 -40.09 0.45 18.19
CA ILE A 80 -39.51 0.20 19.53
C ILE A 80 -40.23 1.05 20.58
N LYS A 81 -40.73 0.40 21.63
CA LYS A 81 -41.31 1.05 22.81
C LYS A 81 -40.20 1.48 23.77
N GLU A 82 -39.46 0.51 24.28
CA GLU A 82 -38.54 0.66 25.40
C GLU A 82 -37.27 -0.15 25.16
N ILE A 83 -36.14 0.33 25.68
CA ILE A 83 -34.87 -0.40 25.75
C ILE A 83 -34.36 -0.24 27.18
N SER A 84 -34.00 -1.35 27.81
CA SER A 84 -33.46 -1.38 29.17
C SER A 84 -32.30 -2.37 29.28
N PRO A 85 -31.24 -2.09 30.07
CA PRO A 85 -30.22 -3.09 30.36
C PRO A 85 -30.82 -4.30 31.09
N LYS A 86 -30.27 -5.48 30.83
CA LYS A 86 -30.62 -6.69 31.58
C LYS A 86 -30.04 -6.56 33.00
N ALA A 87 -30.85 -6.85 34.02
CA ALA A 87 -30.49 -6.55 35.42
C ALA A 87 -29.25 -7.32 35.93
N ASP A 88 -28.95 -8.45 35.31
CA ASP A 88 -27.89 -9.40 35.62
C ASP A 88 -26.73 -9.42 34.59
N ASP A 89 -26.83 -8.65 33.49
CA ASP A 89 -25.84 -8.66 32.40
C ASP A 89 -25.66 -7.27 31.75
N GLU A 90 -24.57 -6.59 32.11
CA GLU A 90 -24.18 -5.27 31.59
C GLU A 90 -23.69 -5.30 30.11
N SER A 91 -23.75 -6.45 29.44
CA SER A 91 -23.47 -6.63 28.00
C SER A 91 -24.71 -6.91 27.15
N THR A 92 -25.90 -6.98 27.77
CA THR A 92 -27.18 -7.35 27.14
C THR A 92 -28.27 -6.27 27.35
N LEU A 93 -29.00 -5.96 26.27
CA LEU A 93 -30.19 -5.10 26.32
C LEU A 93 -31.47 -5.89 26.07
N ILE A 94 -32.53 -5.51 26.79
CA ILE A 94 -33.91 -5.90 26.57
C ILE A 94 -34.57 -4.86 25.66
N VAL A 95 -35.01 -5.27 24.47
CA VAL A 95 -35.76 -4.43 23.53
C VAL A 95 -37.24 -4.84 23.56
N LYS A 96 -38.13 -3.91 23.94
CA LYS A 96 -39.58 -4.07 23.81
C LYS A 96 -40.06 -3.32 22.57
N TYR A 97 -40.78 -3.99 21.68
CA TYR A 97 -41.26 -3.41 20.42
C TYR A 97 -42.68 -3.87 20.07
N THR A 98 -43.31 -3.11 19.18
CA THR A 98 -44.60 -3.44 18.56
C THR A 98 -44.42 -3.86 17.12
N LEU A 99 -45.20 -4.86 16.68
CA LEU A 99 -45.49 -5.12 15.28
C LEU A 99 -46.95 -4.78 15.01
N LYS A 100 -47.22 -4.05 13.92
CA LYS A 100 -48.57 -3.67 13.47
C LYS A 100 -48.78 -4.08 12.02
N LYS A 101 -49.89 -4.75 11.72
CA LYS A 101 -50.36 -5.06 10.36
C LYS A 101 -51.86 -4.76 10.27
N GLY A 102 -52.25 -3.81 9.42
CA GLY A 102 -53.62 -3.28 9.40
C GLY A 102 -54.03 -2.72 10.77
N ASN A 103 -55.15 -3.23 11.32
CA ASN A 103 -55.67 -2.81 12.63
C ASN A 103 -55.11 -3.63 13.81
N ILE A 104 -54.35 -4.71 13.56
CA ILE A 104 -53.81 -5.58 14.62
C ILE A 104 -52.43 -5.07 15.03
N THR A 105 -52.21 -4.91 16.34
CA THR A 105 -50.91 -4.55 16.93
C THR A 105 -50.60 -5.51 18.08
N LYS A 106 -49.37 -6.02 18.15
CA LYS A 106 -48.88 -6.83 19.29
C LYS A 106 -47.52 -6.37 19.76
N GLU A 107 -47.28 -6.52 21.06
CA GLU A 107 -46.00 -6.24 21.72
C GLU A 107 -45.17 -7.51 21.90
N PHE A 108 -43.87 -7.38 21.71
CA PHE A 108 -42.87 -8.44 21.84
C PHE A 108 -41.63 -7.92 22.58
N LYS A 109 -40.87 -8.84 23.17
CA LYS A 109 -39.57 -8.60 23.80
C LYS A 109 -38.51 -9.45 23.11
N LYS A 110 -37.32 -8.89 22.86
CA LYS A 110 -36.12 -9.63 22.44
C LYS A 110 -34.90 -9.17 23.22
N GLU A 111 -33.98 -10.09 23.51
CA GLU A 111 -32.68 -9.78 24.11
C GLU A 111 -31.64 -9.64 22.99
N ILE A 112 -30.77 -8.63 23.11
CA ILE A 112 -29.69 -8.35 22.16
C ILE A 112 -28.37 -8.20 22.93
N ASN A 113 -27.34 -8.90 22.46
CA ASN A 113 -26.10 -9.14 23.22
C ASN A 113 -24.89 -8.56 22.47
N GLY A 114 -23.78 -8.34 23.19
CA GLY A 114 -22.47 -8.06 22.59
C GLY A 114 -21.97 -6.63 22.79
N PHE A 115 -22.39 -5.95 23.85
CA PHE A 115 -21.90 -4.61 24.20
C PHE A 115 -20.72 -4.69 25.17
N LYS A 116 -19.75 -3.78 25.05
CA LYS A 116 -18.53 -3.80 25.89
C LYS A 116 -18.78 -3.36 27.31
N LYS A 117 -19.55 -2.29 27.45
CA LYS A 117 -19.98 -1.72 28.73
C LYS A 117 -21.22 -0.87 28.49
N ILE A 118 -22.31 -1.19 29.17
CA ILE A 118 -23.44 -0.27 29.32
C ILE A 118 -23.14 0.58 30.57
N ARG A 119 -23.03 1.91 30.44
CA ARG A 119 -22.95 2.76 31.64
C ARG A 119 -24.24 2.57 32.45
N LYS A 120 -24.15 2.03 33.68
CA LYS A 120 -25.25 2.07 34.66
C LYS A 120 -25.74 3.50 34.76
N ASP A 121 -27.06 3.69 34.68
CA ASP A 121 -27.69 4.99 34.48
C ASP A 121 -27.19 6.05 35.48
N GLN A 122 -26.35 6.97 35.02
CA GLN A 122 -26.64 8.36 35.32
C GLN A 122 -27.91 8.66 34.53
N ASN A 123 -29.06 8.64 35.21
CA ASN A 123 -30.37 8.88 34.60
C ASN A 123 -30.32 10.16 33.76
N ILE A 124 -30.20 10.02 32.44
CA ILE A 124 -30.20 11.17 31.53
C ILE A 124 -31.64 11.64 31.44
N SER A 125 -31.90 12.73 32.16
CA SER A 125 -33.22 13.32 32.33
C SER A 125 -33.73 13.88 31.01
N ASN A 126 -35.05 13.82 30.79
CA ASN A 126 -35.64 14.44 29.62
C ASN A 126 -35.50 15.96 29.73
N LEU A 127 -35.24 16.66 28.61
CA LEU A 127 -35.19 18.14 28.61
C LEU A 127 -36.52 18.78 29.09
N LYS A 128 -37.63 18.04 29.01
CA LYS A 128 -38.93 18.42 29.60
C LYS A 128 -38.93 18.45 31.12
N ASP A 129 -38.16 17.57 31.76
CA ASP A 129 -38.07 17.40 33.22
C ASP A 129 -37.01 18.34 33.84
N MET A 130 -36.38 19.18 33.01
CA MET A 130 -35.44 20.20 33.44
C MET A 130 -36.16 21.33 34.17
N HIS A 131 -35.67 21.67 35.36
CA HIS A 131 -36.20 22.78 36.15
C HIS A 131 -36.00 24.13 35.44
N ASP A 132 -37.00 25.01 35.49
CA ASP A 132 -37.02 26.24 34.68
C ASP A 132 -35.87 27.21 35.00
N ASP A 133 -35.40 27.25 36.26
CA ASP A 133 -34.22 28.04 36.66
C ASP A 133 -32.93 27.59 35.95
N PHE A 134 -32.83 26.32 35.55
CA PHE A 134 -31.65 25.74 34.91
C PHE A 134 -31.73 25.79 33.39
N LYS A 135 -32.92 25.85 32.79
CA LYS A 135 -33.10 25.96 31.32
C LYS A 135 -32.32 27.14 30.73
N THR A 136 -32.31 28.29 31.42
CA THR A 136 -31.55 29.47 31.00
C THR A 136 -30.05 29.22 30.99
N ILE A 137 -29.50 28.57 32.03
CA ILE A 137 -28.08 28.20 32.10
C ILE A 137 -27.76 27.18 31.00
N PHE A 138 -28.55 26.11 30.89
CA PHE A 138 -28.38 25.04 29.92
C PHE A 138 -28.37 25.57 28.48
N ASN A 139 -29.34 26.41 28.11
CA ASN A 139 -29.45 26.96 26.76
C ASN A 139 -28.25 27.85 26.41
N ASN A 140 -27.74 28.62 27.37
CA ASN A 140 -26.62 29.55 27.16
C ASN A 140 -25.21 28.92 27.23
N ILE A 141 -25.07 27.62 27.53
CA ILE A 141 -23.76 26.94 27.51
C ILE A 141 -23.03 27.15 26.18
N LYS A 142 -21.85 27.77 26.25
CA LYS A 142 -20.97 28.15 25.13
C LYS A 142 -19.49 27.98 25.51
N LEU A 143 -18.65 27.61 24.53
CA LEU A 143 -17.20 27.48 24.68
C LEU A 143 -16.51 28.86 24.89
N LYS A 144 -15.38 28.91 25.62
CA LYS A 144 -14.67 30.10 26.14
C LYS A 144 -15.46 30.89 27.20
N ASP A 145 -16.77 30.98 27.08
CA ASP A 145 -17.67 31.72 27.98
C ASP A 145 -18.09 30.89 29.20
N THR A 146 -18.87 29.82 29.01
CA THR A 146 -19.37 28.98 30.11
C THR A 146 -18.34 27.94 30.55
N PHE A 147 -17.59 27.40 29.60
CA PHE A 147 -16.58 26.38 29.85
C PHE A 147 -15.43 26.44 28.84
N ASP A 148 -14.33 25.81 29.24
CA ASP A 148 -13.14 25.54 28.44
C ASP A 148 -12.81 24.04 28.48
N PHE A 149 -12.01 23.58 27.51
CA PHE A 149 -11.40 22.25 27.55
C PHE A 149 -9.94 22.28 27.08
N LYS A 150 -9.21 21.20 27.33
CA LYS A 150 -7.91 20.91 26.69
C LYS A 150 -7.76 19.40 26.49
N LEU A 151 -6.81 18.97 25.66
CA LEU A 151 -6.56 17.56 25.37
C LEU A 151 -5.43 17.03 26.24
N LYS A 152 -5.64 15.86 26.85
CA LYS A 152 -4.61 15.14 27.61
C LYS A 152 -3.63 14.54 26.61
N GLY A 153 -2.39 15.03 26.58
CA GLY A 153 -1.32 14.50 25.70
C GLY A 153 -0.89 15.41 24.55
N LEU A 154 -1.68 16.44 24.19
CA LEU A 154 -1.29 17.41 23.17
C LEU A 154 -0.61 18.62 23.81
N PHE A 155 0.73 18.68 23.71
CA PHE A 155 1.60 19.68 24.38
C PHE A 155 1.22 21.15 24.13
N ASN A 156 0.58 21.46 22.99
CA ASN A 156 0.16 22.82 22.64
C ASN A 156 -1.35 23.07 22.88
N SER A 157 -2.04 22.23 23.66
CA SER A 157 -3.44 22.45 24.03
C SER A 157 -3.59 23.04 25.43
N ASN A 158 -3.74 24.36 25.48
CA ASN A 158 -4.04 25.12 26.70
C ASN A 158 -5.52 25.53 26.71
N PHE A 159 -6.11 25.64 27.91
CA PHE A 159 -7.48 26.14 28.06
C PHE A 159 -7.62 27.56 27.46
N GLY A 160 -8.54 27.72 26.51
CA GLY A 160 -8.84 29.00 25.86
C GLY A 160 -8.05 29.30 24.56
N GLU A 161 -6.96 28.57 24.27
CA GLU A 161 -6.08 28.80 23.10
C GLU A 161 -6.53 28.06 21.83
N TYR A 162 -7.84 27.96 21.59
CA TYR A 162 -8.42 27.21 20.49
C TYR A 162 -8.04 27.72 19.09
N ASP A 163 -7.73 29.00 18.98
CA ASP A 163 -7.28 29.69 17.75
C ASP A 163 -5.93 29.18 17.22
N LYS A 164 -5.19 28.40 18.02
CA LYS A 164 -3.94 27.74 17.62
C LYS A 164 -4.13 26.31 17.11
N LEU A 165 -5.30 25.70 17.32
CA LEU A 165 -5.61 24.32 16.99
C LEU A 165 -6.66 24.22 15.87
N LEU A 166 -6.37 23.48 14.81
CA LEU A 166 -7.34 23.17 13.76
C LEU A 166 -8.42 22.21 14.31
N PRO A 167 -9.69 22.31 13.85
CA PRO A 167 -10.73 21.33 14.13
C PRO A 167 -10.32 19.87 13.90
N SER A 168 -9.59 19.62 12.81
CA SER A 168 -8.95 18.33 12.50
C SER A 168 -7.97 17.85 13.59
N GLN A 169 -7.04 18.70 14.04
CA GLN A 169 -6.12 18.37 15.13
C GLN A 169 -6.85 17.94 16.40
N ILE A 170 -7.94 18.61 16.74
CA ILE A 170 -8.70 18.33 17.96
C ILE A 170 -9.35 16.96 17.87
N ILE A 171 -10.04 16.65 16.76
CA ILE A 171 -10.65 15.33 16.53
C ILE A 171 -9.59 14.22 16.51
N ASN A 172 -8.48 14.42 15.79
CA ASN A 172 -7.42 13.43 15.66
C ASN A 172 -6.72 13.09 17.00
N ASN A 173 -6.79 13.97 18.00
CA ASN A 173 -6.17 13.78 19.32
C ASN A 173 -7.19 13.57 20.46
N PHE A 174 -8.49 13.67 20.21
CA PHE A 174 -9.55 13.60 21.25
C PHE A 174 -9.53 12.30 22.06
N ALA A 175 -9.21 11.17 21.42
CA ALA A 175 -9.13 9.85 22.04
C ALA A 175 -8.02 9.72 23.12
N GLN A 176 -7.10 10.67 23.22
CA GLN A 176 -6.09 10.71 24.28
C GLN A 176 -6.68 11.23 25.62
N GLY A 177 -7.89 11.81 25.57
CA GLY A 177 -8.67 12.25 26.72
C GLY A 177 -8.79 13.77 26.80
N VAL A 178 -9.74 14.23 27.60
CA VAL A 178 -10.10 15.66 27.75
C VAL A 178 -10.05 16.06 29.23
N GLU A 179 -9.70 17.32 29.49
CA GLU A 179 -10.01 18.00 30.75
C GLU A 179 -10.94 19.17 30.46
N THR A 180 -12.01 19.31 31.24
CA THR A 180 -12.93 20.45 31.18
C THR A 180 -12.72 21.38 32.37
N ARG A 181 -12.88 22.68 32.13
CA ARG A 181 -12.91 23.74 33.15
C ARG A 181 -14.22 24.51 32.99
N ILE A 182 -14.93 24.74 34.08
CA ILE A 182 -16.17 25.52 34.06
C ILE A 182 -15.82 26.94 34.49
N ASN A 183 -16.16 27.92 33.67
CA ASN A 183 -15.80 29.32 33.86
C ASN A 183 -16.93 30.11 34.54
N THR A 184 -18.20 29.77 34.28
CA THR A 184 -19.37 30.40 34.92
C THR A 184 -20.36 29.36 35.46
N ASN A 185 -21.12 29.72 36.50
CA ASN A 185 -22.10 28.84 37.18
C ASN A 185 -21.48 27.55 37.79
N GLN A 186 -20.20 27.57 38.19
CA GLN A 186 -19.45 26.38 38.62
C GLN A 186 -20.06 25.64 39.82
N ASP A 187 -20.78 26.34 40.68
CA ASP A 187 -21.58 25.83 41.79
C ASP A 187 -22.84 25.06 41.33
N ARG A 188 -23.51 25.56 40.28
CA ARG A 188 -24.76 25.04 39.73
C ARG A 188 -24.56 23.97 38.63
N LEU A 189 -23.46 24.04 37.90
CA LEU A 189 -23.23 23.38 36.60
C LEU A 189 -22.05 22.39 36.63
N GLY A 190 -22.21 21.23 35.99
CA GLY A 190 -21.14 20.31 35.61
C GLY A 190 -21.12 20.12 34.09
N ILE A 191 -19.94 20.07 33.46
CA ILE A 191 -19.77 19.82 32.01
C ILE A 191 -18.62 18.85 31.78
N GLU A 192 -18.89 17.79 31.02
CA GLU A 192 -17.90 16.90 30.40
C GLU A 192 -18.08 16.96 28.88
N VAL A 193 -17.00 17.08 28.11
CA VAL A 193 -17.03 16.96 26.64
C VAL A 193 -16.86 15.48 26.33
N ILE A 194 -17.91 14.85 25.79
CA ILE A 194 -17.95 13.40 25.56
C ILE A 194 -17.63 13.00 24.12
N ASP A 195 -17.91 13.87 23.15
CA ASP A 195 -17.57 13.67 21.73
C ASP A 195 -17.33 15.01 21.00
N VAL A 196 -16.53 14.97 19.95
CA VAL A 196 -16.30 16.07 19.00
C VAL A 196 -16.34 15.55 17.56
N SER A 197 -17.07 16.23 16.70
CA SER A 197 -17.26 15.84 15.29
C SER A 197 -17.31 17.05 14.36
N TYR A 198 -17.01 16.84 13.08
CA TYR A 198 -17.14 17.88 12.06
C TYR A 198 -18.64 18.17 11.81
N PRO A 199 -19.12 19.43 11.88
CA PRO A 199 -20.54 19.75 11.70
C PRO A 199 -21.14 19.19 10.40
N ASN A 200 -20.37 19.27 9.31
CA ASN A 200 -20.73 18.79 7.97
C ASN A 200 -20.09 17.42 7.61
N ARG A 201 -19.59 16.66 8.61
CA ARG A 201 -18.82 15.41 8.42
C ARG A 201 -17.58 15.54 7.52
N ASN A 202 -17.10 16.75 7.27
CA ASN A 202 -16.00 17.06 6.37
C ASN A 202 -14.99 17.96 7.10
N PHE A 203 -13.74 17.50 7.25
CA PHE A 203 -12.69 18.23 7.94
C PHE A 203 -12.31 19.54 7.23
N GLY A 204 -12.44 19.58 5.90
CA GLY A 204 -12.13 20.75 5.08
C GLY A 204 -13.09 21.91 5.22
N SER A 205 -14.38 21.66 5.40
CA SER A 205 -15.37 22.67 5.80
C SER A 205 -15.05 23.17 7.21
N ALA A 206 -14.88 22.25 8.17
CA ALA A 206 -14.55 22.60 9.56
C ALA A 206 -13.27 23.44 9.67
N ASN A 207 -12.17 23.05 9.02
CA ASN A 207 -10.89 23.78 9.02
C ASN A 207 -10.93 25.11 8.25
N ARG A 208 -11.88 25.32 7.32
CA ARG A 208 -12.10 26.64 6.69
C ARG A 208 -12.88 27.58 7.61
N GLU A 209 -13.90 27.04 8.27
CA GLU A 209 -14.86 27.80 9.08
C GLU A 209 -14.45 27.95 10.56
N GLY A 210 -13.46 27.16 11.00
CA GLY A 210 -12.93 27.20 12.37
C GLY A 210 -13.95 26.69 13.39
N ASN A 211 -14.69 25.63 13.05
CA ASN A 211 -15.82 25.12 13.82
C ASN A 211 -15.76 23.62 14.13
N LEU A 212 -16.42 23.22 15.22
CA LEU A 212 -16.61 21.83 15.65
C LEU A 212 -18.01 21.66 16.25
N LYS A 213 -18.64 20.50 16.00
CA LYS A 213 -19.78 20.06 16.78
C LYS A 213 -19.25 19.35 18.03
N MET A 214 -19.66 19.80 19.21
CA MET A 214 -19.30 19.20 20.49
C MET A 214 -20.54 18.59 21.14
N SER A 215 -20.41 17.36 21.62
CA SER A 215 -21.42 16.70 22.47
C SER A 215 -20.98 16.84 23.93
N LEU A 216 -21.86 17.40 24.76
CA LEU A 216 -21.61 17.71 26.16
C LEU A 216 -22.54 16.89 27.05
N LEU A 217 -21.98 16.29 28.09
CA LEU A 217 -22.73 15.80 29.24
C LEU A 217 -22.83 16.92 30.26
N VAL A 218 -24.05 17.40 30.52
CA VAL A 218 -24.35 18.55 31.36
C VAL A 218 -25.04 18.08 32.64
N THR A 219 -24.37 18.24 33.78
CA THR A 219 -24.90 17.86 35.10
C THR A 219 -25.47 19.08 35.82
N ASP A 220 -26.70 18.95 36.30
CA ASP A 220 -27.36 19.91 37.17
C ASP A 220 -27.00 19.65 38.64
N LYS A 221 -26.06 20.41 39.23
CA LYS A 221 -25.45 20.05 40.53
C LYS A 221 -26.41 20.08 41.73
N LYS A 222 -27.54 20.80 41.65
CA LYS A 222 -28.60 20.89 42.68
C LYS A 222 -29.49 19.65 42.66
N THR A 223 -30.04 19.30 41.49
CA THR A 223 -30.98 18.16 41.33
C THR A 223 -30.28 16.82 41.09
N LYS A 224 -28.99 16.84 40.72
CA LYS A 224 -28.20 15.71 40.20
C LYS A 224 -28.72 15.12 38.88
N GLN A 225 -29.66 15.79 38.21
CA GLN A 225 -30.08 15.43 36.86
C GLN A 225 -28.91 15.61 35.87
N VAL A 226 -28.86 14.77 34.84
CA VAL A 226 -27.85 14.83 33.78
C VAL A 226 -28.55 14.94 32.43
N PHE A 227 -28.00 15.75 31.53
CA PHE A 227 -28.59 16.05 30.21
C PHE A 227 -27.51 15.98 29.13
N ILE A 228 -27.88 15.67 27.89
CA ILE A 228 -26.96 15.80 26.74
C ILE A 228 -27.27 17.11 26.02
N LYS A 229 -26.23 17.89 25.70
CA LYS A 229 -26.32 19.06 24.81
C LYS A 229 -25.33 18.94 23.66
N SER A 230 -25.81 19.06 22.42
CA SER A 230 -24.94 19.36 21.28
C SER A 230 -24.81 20.88 21.11
N ILE A 231 -23.58 21.37 20.91
CA ILE A 231 -23.31 22.75 20.49
C ILE A 231 -22.41 22.75 19.24
N ILE A 232 -22.46 23.82 18.46
CA ILE A 232 -21.41 24.12 17.48
C ILE A 232 -20.52 25.20 18.10
N ALA A 233 -19.27 24.86 18.34
CA ALA A 233 -18.23 25.76 18.82
C ALA A 233 -17.47 26.36 17.63
N TYR A 234 -17.01 27.60 17.79
CA TYR A 234 -16.30 28.39 16.78
C TYR A 234 -15.06 29.05 17.39
N GLY A 235 -14.18 29.58 16.56
CA GLY A 235 -12.94 30.25 17.00
C GLY A 235 -11.77 29.29 17.18
N PHE A 236 -11.81 28.15 16.48
CA PHE A 236 -10.65 27.30 16.24
C PHE A 236 -9.77 27.89 15.12
N LYS A 237 -8.53 27.40 15.00
CA LYS A 237 -7.64 27.79 13.90
C LYS A 237 -8.29 27.49 12.55
N THR A 238 -8.04 28.36 11.57
CA THR A 238 -8.52 28.18 10.19
C THR A 238 -7.38 28.14 9.17
N ASN A 239 -7.68 27.64 7.97
CA ASN A 239 -6.92 27.95 6.77
C ASN A 239 -7.83 27.92 5.54
N ALA A 240 -7.55 28.79 4.55
CA ALA A 240 -8.43 29.02 3.40
C ALA A 240 -8.69 27.79 2.52
N MET A 241 -7.75 26.83 2.48
CA MET A 241 -7.86 25.61 1.68
C MET A 241 -8.49 24.43 2.44
N GLY A 242 -8.76 24.57 3.74
CA GLY A 242 -9.31 23.50 4.58
C GLY A 242 -8.33 22.38 4.92
N LEU A 243 -7.02 22.59 4.71
CA LEU A 243 -5.98 21.59 4.99
C LEU A 243 -6.03 21.14 6.46
N ASP A 244 -5.74 19.87 6.71
CA ASP A 244 -5.44 19.39 8.07
C ASP A 244 -4.02 19.82 8.52
N GLU A 245 -3.61 19.41 9.71
CA GLU A 245 -2.26 19.68 10.25
C GLU A 245 -1.11 19.02 9.48
N ASN A 246 -1.41 18.07 8.61
CA ASN A 246 -0.45 17.35 7.78
C ASN A 246 -0.35 17.96 6.36
N GLY A 247 -1.20 18.93 6.03
CA GLY A 247 -1.33 19.54 4.71
C GLY A 247 -2.27 18.79 3.75
N SER A 248 -3.08 17.85 4.24
CA SER A 248 -4.00 17.03 3.43
C SER A 248 -5.12 17.88 2.82
N ILE A 249 -5.32 17.81 1.50
CA ILE A 249 -6.41 18.50 0.80
C ILE A 249 -7.72 17.71 0.95
N PRO A 250 -8.87 18.34 1.26
CA PRO A 250 -10.16 17.65 1.36
C PRO A 250 -10.74 17.28 -0.02
N GLY A 251 -11.17 16.04 -0.21
CA GLY A 251 -11.87 15.60 -1.43
C GLY A 251 -10.92 15.17 -2.55
N GLY A 252 -9.81 14.53 -2.20
CA GLY A 252 -8.79 14.06 -3.13
C GLY A 252 -9.24 12.90 -4.02
N GLY A 253 -8.42 12.56 -5.02
CA GLY A 253 -8.63 11.38 -5.86
C GLY A 253 -8.67 10.07 -5.07
N ALA A 254 -7.96 9.99 -3.94
CA ALA A 254 -8.05 8.87 -3.00
C ALA A 254 -9.37 8.85 -2.21
N ASP A 255 -9.99 10.00 -1.92
CA ASP A 255 -11.28 10.07 -1.21
C ASP A 255 -12.44 9.52 -2.06
N LEU A 256 -12.34 9.62 -3.40
CA LEU A 256 -13.34 9.06 -4.33
C LEU A 256 -13.44 7.53 -4.25
N VAL A 257 -12.34 6.86 -3.92
CA VAL A 257 -12.27 5.39 -3.77
C VAL A 257 -12.17 4.96 -2.30
N LYS A 258 -12.31 5.90 -1.34
CA LYS A 258 -12.30 5.59 0.09
C LYS A 258 -13.65 4.97 0.52
N PRO A 259 -13.65 3.77 1.14
CA PRO A 259 -14.87 3.16 1.65
C PRO A 259 -15.45 3.94 2.84
N LYS A 260 -16.78 3.92 2.97
CA LYS A 260 -17.51 4.56 4.08
C LYS A 260 -17.56 3.62 5.30
N VAL A 261 -16.44 3.49 6.00
CA VAL A 261 -16.29 2.59 7.17
C VAL A 261 -15.73 3.32 8.39
N ASP A 262 -15.98 2.75 9.57
CA ASP A 262 -15.20 3.09 10.77
C ASP A 262 -13.77 2.56 10.60
N GLU A 263 -12.79 3.48 10.65
CA GLU A 263 -11.38 3.14 10.49
C GLU A 263 -10.88 2.21 11.61
N ASN A 264 -11.41 2.33 12.84
CA ASN A 264 -10.98 1.48 13.94
C ASN A 264 -11.37 0.01 13.75
N ASN A 265 -12.57 -0.25 13.22
CA ASN A 265 -13.00 -1.58 12.79
C ASN A 265 -12.15 -2.07 11.61
N TYR A 266 -12.01 -1.25 10.55
CA TYR A 266 -11.26 -1.61 9.34
C TYR A 266 -9.80 -2.02 9.62
N PHE A 267 -9.08 -1.33 10.51
CA PHE A 267 -7.68 -1.70 10.82
C PHE A 267 -7.55 -3.03 11.57
N ASN A 268 -8.59 -3.52 12.25
CA ASN A 268 -8.57 -4.81 12.93
C ASN A 268 -8.92 -6.00 12.00
N LYS A 269 -9.30 -5.75 10.75
CA LYS A 269 -9.68 -6.77 9.77
C LYS A 269 -8.48 -7.46 9.13
N THR A 270 -8.70 -8.68 8.66
CA THR A 270 -7.75 -9.43 7.80
C THR A 270 -7.55 -8.74 6.45
N GLN A 271 -6.48 -9.08 5.74
CA GLN A 271 -6.20 -8.46 4.43
C GLN A 271 -7.26 -8.76 3.36
N LEU A 272 -7.89 -9.94 3.43
CA LEU A 272 -9.02 -10.31 2.57
C LEU A 272 -10.28 -9.48 2.88
N GLU A 273 -10.66 -9.36 4.16
CA GLU A 273 -11.80 -8.51 4.53
C GLU A 273 -11.59 -7.03 4.19
N ARG A 274 -10.37 -6.51 4.32
CA ARG A 274 -10.03 -5.15 3.89
C ARG A 274 -10.17 -5.03 2.36
N TYR A 275 -9.65 -6.00 1.62
CA TYR A 275 -9.79 -6.07 0.17
C TYR A 275 -11.24 -6.00 -0.27
N GLU A 276 -12.16 -6.80 0.30
CA GLU A 276 -13.58 -6.77 -0.09
C GLU A 276 -14.20 -5.37 0.11
N ILE A 277 -13.91 -4.73 1.25
CA ILE A 277 -14.39 -3.37 1.56
C ILE A 277 -13.84 -2.34 0.58
N ASP A 278 -12.53 -2.36 0.34
CA ASP A 278 -11.87 -1.37 -0.50
C ASP A 278 -12.20 -1.59 -1.99
N ASN A 279 -12.28 -2.85 -2.43
CA ASN A 279 -12.62 -3.23 -3.80
C ASN A 279 -14.05 -2.83 -4.16
N GLN A 280 -15.00 -2.96 -3.22
CA GLN A 280 -16.36 -2.46 -3.44
C GLN A 280 -16.38 -0.94 -3.72
N ALA A 281 -15.59 -0.16 -2.98
CA ALA A 281 -15.48 1.28 -3.22
C ALA A 281 -14.76 1.58 -4.55
N TYR A 282 -13.68 0.87 -4.84
CA TYR A 282 -12.90 0.98 -6.08
C TYR A 282 -13.74 0.71 -7.33
N LEU A 283 -14.51 -0.39 -7.35
CA LEU A 283 -15.38 -0.77 -8.46
C LEU A 283 -16.51 0.24 -8.69
N ASN A 284 -17.02 0.90 -7.65
CA ASN A 284 -17.99 1.98 -7.82
C ASN A 284 -17.34 3.20 -8.51
N GLY A 285 -16.08 3.51 -8.17
CA GLY A 285 -15.27 4.51 -8.87
C GLY A 285 -15.04 4.16 -10.35
N LEU A 286 -14.59 2.94 -10.64
CA LEU A 286 -14.37 2.47 -12.02
C LEU A 286 -15.65 2.47 -12.86
N LYS A 287 -16.79 2.02 -12.31
CA LYS A 287 -18.09 2.11 -13.00
C LYS A 287 -18.45 3.55 -13.36
N GLY A 288 -18.12 4.51 -12.49
CA GLY A 288 -18.24 5.94 -12.79
C GLY A 288 -17.36 6.39 -13.95
N GLN A 289 -16.08 5.99 -13.95
CA GLN A 289 -15.14 6.28 -15.06
C GLN A 289 -15.58 5.67 -16.39
N HIS A 290 -16.16 4.47 -16.37
CA HIS A 290 -16.74 3.82 -17.56
C HIS A 290 -18.16 4.30 -17.90
N MET A 291 -18.62 5.44 -17.37
CA MET A 291 -19.93 6.05 -17.65
C MET A 291 -21.12 5.10 -17.36
N GLY A 292 -20.99 4.23 -16.35
CA GLY A 292 -22.02 3.26 -15.97
C GLY A 292 -22.08 1.99 -16.81
N LYS A 293 -21.15 1.78 -17.76
CA LYS A 293 -21.08 0.56 -18.58
C LYS A 293 -20.94 -0.71 -17.74
N THR A 294 -21.56 -1.80 -18.19
CA THR A 294 -21.31 -3.13 -17.63
C THR A 294 -19.91 -3.62 -17.99
N TRP A 295 -19.36 -4.60 -17.27
CA TRP A 295 -18.03 -5.11 -17.59
C TRP A 295 -17.99 -5.74 -19.00
N GLN A 296 -19.09 -6.36 -19.47
CA GLN A 296 -19.22 -6.87 -20.84
C GLN A 296 -19.13 -5.74 -21.90
N GLN A 297 -19.54 -4.52 -21.57
CA GLN A 297 -19.42 -3.36 -22.47
C GLN A 297 -18.04 -2.69 -22.41
N VAL A 298 -17.24 -3.00 -21.38
CA VAL A 298 -15.84 -2.55 -21.22
C VAL A 298 -14.88 -3.56 -21.87
N ARG A 299 -15.17 -4.86 -21.75
CA ARG A 299 -14.39 -6.00 -22.25
C ARG A 299 -15.26 -6.97 -23.07
N PRO A 300 -15.80 -6.56 -24.24
CA PRO A 300 -16.76 -7.36 -25.01
C PRO A 300 -16.18 -8.65 -25.61
N GLU A 301 -14.86 -8.74 -25.75
CA GLU A 301 -14.14 -9.91 -26.26
C GLU A 301 -14.10 -11.09 -25.28
N LEU A 302 -14.47 -10.87 -24.00
CA LEU A 302 -14.50 -11.91 -22.97
C LEU A 302 -15.73 -12.84 -23.05
N GLY A 303 -16.78 -12.45 -23.79
CA GLY A 303 -18.05 -13.18 -23.84
C GLY A 303 -18.88 -13.09 -22.56
N ASP A 304 -19.98 -13.83 -22.50
CA ASP A 304 -21.03 -13.73 -21.49
C ASP A 304 -21.48 -15.08 -20.89
N ASN A 305 -20.62 -16.10 -20.91
CA ASN A 305 -20.94 -17.42 -20.35
C ASN A 305 -21.08 -17.40 -18.81
N GLU A 306 -22.29 -17.13 -18.32
CA GLU A 306 -22.59 -17.00 -16.89
C GLU A 306 -22.19 -18.22 -16.05
N GLN A 307 -22.28 -19.43 -16.60
CA GLN A 307 -21.92 -20.64 -15.86
C GLN A 307 -20.41 -20.67 -15.60
N LYS A 308 -19.59 -20.44 -16.65
CA LYS A 308 -18.13 -20.41 -16.51
C LYS A 308 -17.64 -19.24 -15.66
N ILE A 309 -18.35 -18.12 -15.67
CA ILE A 309 -18.08 -17.00 -14.77
C ILE A 309 -18.33 -17.37 -13.30
N LYS A 310 -19.42 -18.09 -12.99
CA LYS A 310 -19.69 -18.59 -11.62
C LYS A 310 -18.65 -19.63 -11.18
N GLU A 311 -18.30 -20.58 -12.06
CA GLU A 311 -17.23 -21.55 -11.81
C GLU A 311 -15.86 -20.87 -11.56
N PHE A 312 -15.56 -19.78 -12.29
CA PHE A 312 -14.37 -18.96 -12.07
C PHE A 312 -14.41 -18.28 -10.69
N ASP A 313 -15.49 -17.59 -10.34
CA ASP A 313 -15.64 -16.87 -9.07
C ASP A 313 -15.62 -17.79 -7.84
N GLU A 314 -16.05 -19.05 -7.99
CA GLU A 314 -15.93 -20.09 -6.95
C GLU A 314 -14.48 -20.55 -6.77
N LYS A 315 -13.77 -20.82 -7.87
CA LYS A 315 -12.35 -21.21 -7.83
C LYS A 315 -11.44 -20.07 -7.35
N ALA A 316 -11.67 -18.84 -7.81
CA ALA A 316 -10.83 -17.67 -7.51
C ALA A 316 -10.66 -17.44 -6.00
N LYS A 317 -11.72 -17.68 -5.21
CA LYS A 317 -11.70 -17.63 -3.74
C LYS A 317 -10.74 -18.63 -3.11
N GLY A 318 -10.57 -19.81 -3.71
CA GLY A 318 -9.66 -20.86 -3.23
C GLY A 318 -8.18 -20.57 -3.50
N VAL A 319 -7.87 -19.71 -4.48
CA VAL A 319 -6.51 -19.35 -4.91
C VAL A 319 -6.21 -17.85 -4.74
N SER A 320 -6.94 -17.17 -3.84
CA SER A 320 -6.78 -15.74 -3.53
C SER A 320 -6.72 -14.83 -4.77
N GLN A 321 -7.58 -15.07 -5.76
CA GLN A 321 -7.73 -14.27 -6.99
C GLN A 321 -9.05 -13.48 -6.98
N ASP A 322 -9.08 -12.40 -7.77
CA ASP A 322 -10.25 -11.52 -7.88
C ASP A 322 -11.41 -12.18 -8.64
N ALA A 323 -12.64 -11.73 -8.38
CA ALA A 323 -13.82 -12.16 -9.13
C ALA A 323 -13.79 -11.64 -10.58
N TYR A 324 -14.30 -12.43 -11.52
CA TYR A 324 -14.19 -12.22 -12.97
C TYR A 324 -14.64 -10.81 -13.40
N ALA A 325 -15.82 -10.38 -12.95
CA ALA A 325 -16.36 -9.07 -13.26
C ALA A 325 -15.53 -7.91 -12.67
N SER A 326 -14.91 -8.12 -11.50
CA SER A 326 -14.05 -7.13 -10.85
C SER A 326 -12.70 -7.00 -11.59
N ALA A 327 -12.08 -8.14 -11.91
CA ALA A 327 -10.87 -8.24 -12.71
C ALA A 327 -11.07 -7.62 -14.12
N ALA A 328 -12.24 -7.84 -14.74
CA ALA A 328 -12.58 -7.27 -16.05
C ALA A 328 -12.62 -5.74 -16.02
N TYR A 329 -13.24 -5.13 -15.01
CA TYR A 329 -13.21 -3.67 -14.81
C TYR A 329 -11.81 -3.12 -14.53
N LYS A 330 -10.96 -3.87 -13.83
CA LYS A 330 -9.54 -3.49 -13.60
C LYS A 330 -8.67 -3.64 -14.84
N GLY A 331 -9.17 -4.30 -15.89
CA GLY A 331 -8.43 -4.55 -17.12
C GLY A 331 -7.47 -5.74 -17.04
N PHE A 332 -7.69 -6.68 -16.12
CA PHE A 332 -6.83 -7.87 -15.98
C PHE A 332 -6.99 -8.84 -17.15
N THR A 333 -5.97 -9.66 -17.37
CA THR A 333 -5.99 -10.82 -18.27
C THR A 333 -6.97 -11.86 -17.73
N LEU A 334 -7.92 -12.30 -18.55
CA LEU A 334 -9.00 -13.20 -18.14
C LEU A 334 -9.26 -14.33 -19.14
N PRO A 335 -9.75 -15.50 -18.69
CA PRO A 335 -10.07 -16.63 -19.57
C PRO A 335 -11.33 -16.37 -20.39
N VAL A 336 -11.26 -16.62 -21.69
CA VAL A 336 -12.39 -16.53 -22.62
C VAL A 336 -13.02 -17.91 -22.81
N TYR A 337 -14.35 -17.96 -22.74
CA TYR A 337 -15.14 -19.17 -22.95
C TYR A 337 -16.12 -18.96 -24.11
N ASP A 338 -16.35 -20.00 -24.91
CA ASP A 338 -17.43 -19.94 -25.90
C ASP A 338 -18.81 -20.23 -25.27
N LYS A 339 -19.84 -20.29 -26.13
CA LYS A 339 -21.23 -20.57 -25.73
C LYS A 339 -21.44 -21.97 -25.15
N ASN A 340 -20.56 -22.93 -25.45
CA ASN A 340 -20.59 -24.28 -24.88
C ASN A 340 -19.84 -24.34 -23.53
N GLY A 341 -19.03 -23.32 -23.22
CA GLY A 341 -18.19 -23.25 -22.03
C GLY A 341 -16.77 -23.76 -22.27
N ASP A 342 -16.38 -24.00 -23.53
CA ASP A 342 -15.02 -24.42 -23.87
C ASP A 342 -14.04 -23.25 -23.73
N PHE A 343 -12.94 -23.46 -23.03
CA PHE A 343 -11.86 -22.50 -22.88
C PHE A 343 -11.18 -22.21 -24.24
N LYS A 344 -11.04 -20.92 -24.59
CA LYS A 344 -10.46 -20.46 -25.87
C LYS A 344 -9.12 -19.73 -25.72
N GLY A 345 -8.53 -19.73 -24.53
CA GLY A 345 -7.34 -18.95 -24.20
C GLY A 345 -7.64 -17.75 -23.31
N LEU A 346 -6.60 -17.03 -22.95
CA LEU A 346 -6.65 -15.81 -22.15
C LEU A 346 -6.71 -14.56 -23.04
N SER A 347 -7.42 -13.54 -22.59
CA SER A 347 -7.50 -12.23 -23.24
C SER A 347 -6.82 -11.16 -22.38
N ILE A 348 -5.68 -10.68 -22.86
CA ILE A 348 -5.01 -9.48 -22.33
C ILE A 348 -5.84 -8.26 -22.74
N ASN A 349 -6.14 -7.37 -21.80
CA ASN A 349 -6.74 -6.08 -22.14
C ASN A 349 -5.76 -5.23 -22.96
N GLU A 350 -6.16 -4.75 -24.13
CA GLU A 350 -5.30 -3.97 -25.02
C GLU A 350 -5.30 -2.46 -24.70
N SER A 351 -6.03 -2.05 -23.65
CA SER A 351 -6.14 -0.66 -23.20
C SER A 351 -5.64 -0.48 -21.76
N SER A 352 -4.87 0.57 -21.49
CA SER A 352 -4.52 0.96 -20.12
C SER A 352 -5.70 1.67 -19.45
N TYR A 353 -6.09 1.19 -18.27
CA TYR A 353 -7.01 1.90 -17.38
C TYR A 353 -6.24 2.63 -16.28
N GLY A 354 -6.77 3.79 -15.87
CA GLY A 354 -6.17 4.60 -14.83
C GLY A 354 -6.30 3.94 -13.46
N GLN A 355 -5.16 3.57 -12.86
CA GLN A 355 -5.15 3.06 -11.49
C GLN A 355 -5.21 4.20 -10.48
N ALA A 356 -6.13 4.12 -9.51
CA ALA A 356 -6.31 5.18 -8.51
C ALA A 356 -5.43 4.97 -7.25
N ARG A 357 -5.21 6.06 -6.51
CA ARG A 357 -4.48 6.06 -5.23
C ARG A 357 -5.15 5.16 -4.20
N SER A 358 -4.35 4.47 -3.41
CA SER A 358 -4.87 3.82 -2.19
C SER A 358 -5.13 4.87 -1.11
N TRP A 359 -6.36 4.88 -0.57
CA TRP A 359 -6.74 5.71 0.57
C TRP A 359 -5.96 5.36 1.85
N VAL A 360 -5.52 4.10 1.98
CA VAL A 360 -4.64 3.64 3.07
C VAL A 360 -3.24 4.22 2.90
N ASP A 361 -2.79 4.38 1.66
CA ASP A 361 -1.48 4.94 1.37
C ASP A 361 -1.42 6.46 1.58
N THR A 362 -2.51 7.17 1.27
CA THR A 362 -2.65 8.64 1.42
C THR A 362 -3.23 9.10 2.76
N ARG A 363 -3.60 8.19 3.67
CA ARG A 363 -4.19 8.54 4.97
C ARG A 363 -3.35 9.56 5.78
N GLY A 364 -3.91 10.74 6.03
CA GLY A 364 -3.26 11.82 6.79
C GLY A 364 -2.06 12.43 6.09
N ARG A 365 -2.14 12.56 4.75
CA ARG A 365 -1.09 13.03 3.85
C ARG A 365 -1.69 13.87 2.73
N ASP A 366 -0.89 14.79 2.20
CA ASP A 366 -1.13 15.42 0.90
C ASP A 366 -0.93 14.37 -0.21
N GLU A 367 -2.03 13.91 -0.81
CA GLU A 367 -2.01 12.83 -1.81
C GLU A 367 -1.13 13.14 -3.02
N TRP A 368 -0.96 14.42 -3.39
CA TRP A 368 -0.15 14.86 -4.52
C TRP A 368 1.36 14.80 -4.23
N LYS A 369 1.73 14.60 -2.96
CA LYS A 369 3.12 14.42 -2.50
C LYS A 369 3.43 13.01 -2.03
N THR A 370 2.52 12.06 -2.25
CA THR A 370 2.73 10.63 -1.89
C THR A 370 3.54 9.84 -2.92
N THR A 371 4.25 10.51 -3.82
CA THR A 371 5.07 9.90 -4.88
C THR A 371 6.53 9.63 -4.45
N GLY A 372 6.94 10.13 -3.29
CA GLY A 372 8.25 9.89 -2.67
C GLY A 372 8.82 11.13 -1.99
N LEU A 373 10.05 11.00 -1.48
CA LEU A 373 10.82 12.08 -0.87
C LEU A 373 12.00 12.45 -1.80
N PRO A 374 11.95 13.59 -2.50
CA PRO A 374 13.06 14.08 -3.32
C PRO A 374 14.21 14.62 -2.47
N ARG A 375 15.40 14.57 -3.07
CA ARG A 375 16.64 15.25 -2.70
C ARG A 375 17.06 15.11 -1.23
N THR A 376 16.56 14.12 -0.50
CA THR A 376 16.79 14.00 0.95
C THR A 376 17.27 12.61 1.30
N LEU A 377 18.35 12.52 2.08
CA LEU A 377 18.83 11.28 2.68
C LEU A 377 18.43 11.23 4.16
N PRO A 378 17.31 10.60 4.54
CA PRO A 378 16.78 10.74 5.89
C PRO A 378 17.58 10.00 6.97
N ASN A 379 18.32 8.94 6.59
CA ASN A 379 19.09 8.09 7.49
C ASN A 379 20.24 7.36 6.75
N GLU A 380 21.11 6.68 7.50
CA GLU A 380 22.30 6.02 6.95
C GLU A 380 21.97 4.88 5.98
N LYS A 381 20.85 4.15 6.15
CA LYS A 381 20.49 3.06 5.23
C LYS A 381 20.18 3.57 3.82
N TYR A 382 19.57 4.76 3.68
CA TYR A 382 19.43 5.42 2.38
C TYR A 382 20.74 6.03 1.88
N ARG A 383 21.62 6.51 2.77
CA ARG A 383 22.94 7.03 2.38
C ARG A 383 23.84 5.92 1.83
N ASP A 384 23.95 4.80 2.52
CA ASP A 384 24.65 3.59 2.06
C ASP A 384 24.13 3.13 0.69
N GLU A 385 22.81 3.13 0.50
CA GLU A 385 22.18 2.76 -0.78
C GLU A 385 22.46 3.77 -1.90
N ALA A 386 22.53 5.07 -1.58
CA ALA A 386 22.87 6.13 -2.52
C ALA A 386 24.32 6.05 -3.02
N LEU A 387 25.25 5.65 -2.16
CA LEU A 387 26.67 5.42 -2.55
C LEU A 387 26.83 4.20 -3.48
N GLN A 388 25.84 3.29 -3.48
CA GLN A 388 25.82 2.09 -4.31
C GLN A 388 24.93 2.23 -5.57
N THR A 389 24.28 3.38 -5.75
CA THR A 389 23.26 3.62 -6.78
C THR A 389 23.58 4.87 -7.60
N LEU A 390 23.84 4.64 -8.88
CA LEU A 390 24.30 5.64 -9.85
C LEU A 390 23.14 6.04 -10.77
N GLY A 391 23.11 7.30 -11.19
CA GLY A 391 22.40 7.69 -12.40
C GLY A 391 23.27 7.34 -13.59
N ILE A 392 22.72 6.67 -14.60
CA ILE A 392 23.41 6.36 -15.85
C ILE A 392 22.78 7.15 -16.99
N SER A 393 23.61 7.75 -17.84
CA SER A 393 23.19 8.23 -19.16
C SER A 393 24.03 7.56 -20.24
N SER A 394 23.43 7.21 -21.38
CA SER A 394 24.17 6.81 -22.59
C SER A 394 24.13 7.91 -23.64
N LEU A 395 25.19 8.03 -24.43
CA LEU A 395 25.25 8.89 -25.62
C LEU A 395 25.48 8.00 -26.84
N THR A 396 24.49 7.92 -27.73
CA THR A 396 24.47 7.01 -28.88
C THR A 396 24.36 7.79 -30.18
N LEU A 397 25.25 7.53 -31.15
CA LEU A 397 25.23 8.21 -32.45
C LEU A 397 23.96 7.87 -33.23
N LYS A 398 23.29 8.87 -33.80
CA LYS A 398 22.04 8.69 -34.56
C LYS A 398 22.29 8.08 -35.94
N ASP A 399 21.43 7.15 -36.33
CA ASP A 399 21.46 6.55 -37.67
C ASP A 399 21.25 7.59 -38.78
N GLY A 400 22.09 7.48 -39.82
CA GLY A 400 22.04 8.35 -41.00
C GLY A 400 22.43 9.82 -40.75
N LYS A 401 22.87 10.20 -39.54
CA LYS A 401 23.22 11.59 -39.20
C LYS A 401 24.61 11.67 -38.57
N LYS A 402 25.52 12.33 -39.27
CA LYS A 402 26.84 12.65 -38.72
C LYS A 402 26.69 13.64 -37.56
N ASP A 403 27.51 13.48 -36.52
CA ASP A 403 27.68 14.42 -35.42
C ASP A 403 26.36 14.82 -34.71
N THR A 404 25.42 13.86 -34.56
CA THR A 404 24.21 14.00 -33.73
C THR A 404 23.95 12.74 -32.91
N TRP A 405 23.51 12.90 -31.66
CA TRP A 405 23.38 11.81 -30.70
C TRP A 405 21.98 11.76 -30.07
N ASP A 406 21.54 10.57 -29.71
CA ASP A 406 20.49 10.33 -28.72
C ASP A 406 21.09 10.18 -27.33
N LYS A 407 20.42 10.80 -26.35
CA LYS A 407 20.73 10.63 -24.92
C LYS A 407 19.59 9.88 -24.25
N SER A 408 19.93 8.74 -23.64
CA SER A 408 19.03 7.99 -22.74
C SER A 408 19.50 8.18 -21.30
N SER A 409 18.64 7.96 -20.31
CA SER A 409 19.02 7.97 -18.89
C SER A 409 18.14 7.07 -18.03
N GLY A 410 18.75 6.50 -16.99
CA GLY A 410 18.14 5.62 -16.02
C GLY A 410 18.92 5.57 -14.71
N THR A 411 18.55 4.64 -13.84
CA THR A 411 19.23 4.33 -12.58
C THR A 411 19.90 2.96 -12.70
N THR A 412 21.08 2.82 -12.10
CA THR A 412 21.82 1.55 -12.06
C THR A 412 22.52 1.41 -10.70
N TRP A 413 22.87 0.19 -10.30
CA TRP A 413 23.47 -0.07 -9.00
C TRP A 413 24.47 -1.23 -9.09
N ILE A 414 25.39 -1.25 -8.13
CA ILE A 414 26.45 -2.26 -8.02
C ILE A 414 25.83 -3.62 -7.71
N LEU A 415 25.89 -4.54 -8.67
CA LEU A 415 25.44 -5.93 -8.51
C LEU A 415 26.57 -6.81 -7.96
N ASP A 416 27.74 -6.76 -8.61
CA ASP A 416 28.83 -7.71 -8.38
C ASP A 416 30.16 -7.11 -8.89
N TYR A 417 31.27 -7.77 -8.58
CA TYR A 417 32.59 -7.42 -9.13
C TYR A 417 33.46 -8.67 -9.28
N GLN A 418 34.35 -8.67 -10.27
CA GLN A 418 35.34 -9.74 -10.43
C GLN A 418 36.35 -9.68 -9.29
N LYS A 419 36.58 -10.79 -8.60
CA LYS A 419 37.64 -10.90 -7.59
C LYS A 419 39.00 -10.99 -8.27
N THR A 420 39.96 -10.28 -7.70
CA THR A 420 41.38 -10.32 -8.04
C THR A 420 42.09 -11.42 -7.22
N ASN A 421 43.21 -11.94 -7.74
CA ASN A 421 44.03 -12.94 -7.04
C ASN A 421 45.27 -12.33 -6.35
N ASP A 422 45.45 -11.01 -6.47
CA ASP A 422 46.63 -10.25 -6.05
C ASP A 422 46.29 -9.11 -5.07
N ASP A 423 45.15 -9.23 -4.38
CA ASP A 423 44.58 -8.29 -3.41
C ASP A 423 44.39 -6.83 -3.90
N LYS A 424 44.51 -6.59 -5.21
CA LYS A 424 44.27 -5.27 -5.80
C LYS A 424 42.78 -4.96 -5.90
N TYR A 425 42.44 -3.66 -5.87
CA TYR A 425 41.07 -3.22 -6.08
C TYR A 425 40.56 -3.66 -7.46
N PRO A 426 39.34 -4.22 -7.57
CA PRO A 426 38.85 -4.78 -8.82
C PRO A 426 38.59 -3.69 -9.87
N THR A 427 38.98 -3.97 -11.11
CA THR A 427 38.78 -3.12 -12.29
C THR A 427 37.59 -3.55 -13.15
N LYS A 428 36.97 -4.70 -12.85
CA LYS A 428 35.78 -5.22 -13.55
C LYS A 428 34.58 -5.32 -12.63
N TRP A 429 33.52 -4.62 -13.02
CA TRP A 429 32.33 -4.39 -12.19
C TRP A 429 31.07 -4.69 -12.96
N TYR A 430 30.09 -5.29 -12.29
CA TYR A 430 28.80 -5.65 -12.85
C TYR A 430 27.72 -4.76 -12.25
N PHE A 431 26.95 -4.13 -13.12
CA PHE A 431 25.92 -3.16 -12.78
C PHE A 431 24.56 -3.65 -13.27
N ALA A 432 23.56 -3.56 -12.40
CA ALA A 432 22.18 -3.93 -12.69
C ALA A 432 21.36 -2.69 -13.04
N THR A 433 20.42 -2.82 -13.98
CA THR A 433 19.45 -1.78 -14.35
C THR A 433 18.23 -2.43 -15.04
N ASN A 434 17.26 -1.63 -15.48
CA ASN A 434 16.16 -2.13 -16.31
C ASN A 434 16.66 -2.52 -17.72
N LEU A 435 15.99 -3.49 -18.33
CA LEU A 435 16.23 -3.88 -19.71
C LEU A 435 16.06 -2.68 -20.65
N HIS A 436 14.98 -1.90 -20.50
CA HIS A 436 14.75 -0.77 -21.40
C HIS A 436 15.82 0.32 -21.29
N VAL A 437 16.51 0.44 -20.14
CA VAL A 437 17.66 1.34 -19.97
C VAL A 437 18.88 0.75 -20.67
N ALA A 438 19.23 -0.51 -20.37
CA ALA A 438 20.38 -1.20 -20.96
C ALA A 438 20.27 -1.36 -22.48
N ASP A 439 19.06 -1.47 -23.04
CA ASP A 439 18.85 -1.57 -24.47
C ASP A 439 19.29 -0.31 -25.23
N THR A 440 19.18 0.88 -24.63
CA THR A 440 19.68 2.13 -25.24
C THR A 440 21.21 2.22 -25.37
N ILE A 441 21.93 1.23 -24.83
CA ILE A 441 23.35 1.02 -25.08
C ILE A 441 23.49 0.09 -26.28
N THR A 442 24.10 0.56 -27.36
CA THR A 442 24.16 -0.10 -28.67
C THR A 442 25.60 -0.18 -29.17
N ASP A 443 25.79 -0.80 -30.34
CA ASP A 443 27.03 -0.78 -31.12
C ASP A 443 27.49 0.64 -31.54
N LYS A 444 26.62 1.65 -31.38
CA LYS A 444 26.88 3.07 -31.69
C LYS A 444 26.95 3.97 -30.46
N THR A 445 26.96 3.41 -29.26
CA THR A 445 27.15 4.18 -28.01
C THR A 445 28.60 4.65 -27.92
N THR A 446 28.83 5.96 -27.95
CA THR A 446 30.17 6.57 -27.90
C THR A 446 30.70 6.69 -26.48
N SER A 447 29.81 6.94 -25.52
CA SER A 447 30.14 7.18 -24.12
C SER A 447 28.96 6.93 -23.20
N ILE A 448 29.26 6.79 -21.91
CA ILE A 448 28.28 6.85 -20.82
C ILE A 448 28.68 7.93 -19.82
N ASP A 449 27.69 8.49 -19.13
CA ASP A 449 27.89 9.26 -17.91
C ASP A 449 27.48 8.41 -16.71
N LEU A 450 28.33 8.34 -15.69
CA LEU A 450 27.96 7.82 -14.38
C LEU A 450 27.88 8.97 -13.38
N MET A 451 26.66 9.24 -12.89
CA MET A 451 26.35 10.26 -11.91
C MET A 451 26.23 9.63 -10.54
N LYS A 452 27.03 10.07 -9.57
CA LYS A 452 27.07 9.52 -8.21
C LYS A 452 27.05 10.58 -7.14
N LEU A 453 26.69 10.13 -5.94
CA LEU A 453 26.90 10.88 -4.71
C LEU A 453 28.29 10.54 -4.14
N MET A 454 28.98 11.53 -3.58
CA MET A 454 30.30 11.36 -2.97
C MET A 454 30.20 11.05 -1.47
N ASP A 455 31.16 10.28 -0.96
CA ASP A 455 31.15 9.71 0.39
C ASP A 455 31.09 10.77 1.51
N SER A 456 31.53 12.00 1.21
CA SER A 456 31.46 13.19 2.06
C SER A 456 30.03 13.66 2.38
N VAL A 457 29.03 13.19 1.63
CA VAL A 457 27.63 13.52 1.88
C VAL A 457 27.21 13.09 3.29
N LYS A 458 26.33 13.86 3.91
CA LYS A 458 25.75 13.57 5.22
C LYS A 458 24.29 13.13 5.09
N THR A 459 23.76 12.47 6.11
CA THR A 459 22.31 12.29 6.26
C THR A 459 21.63 13.56 6.79
N LYS A 460 20.30 13.57 6.76
CA LYS A 460 19.42 14.69 7.17
C LYS A 460 19.61 15.98 6.35
N THR A 461 20.40 15.95 5.27
CA THR A 461 20.59 17.08 4.35
C THR A 461 19.59 17.03 3.19
N THR A 462 19.14 18.21 2.78
CA THR A 462 18.44 18.41 1.49
C THR A 462 19.48 18.78 0.44
N LEU A 463 19.67 17.91 -0.53
CA LEU A 463 20.49 18.09 -1.72
C LEU A 463 19.82 19.06 -2.72
N ARG A 464 20.62 19.54 -3.64
CA ARG A 464 20.22 20.30 -4.83
C ARG A 464 20.06 19.36 -6.04
N LEU A 465 19.66 19.91 -7.18
CA LEU A 465 19.66 19.20 -8.45
C LEU A 465 21.06 18.70 -8.81
N SER A 466 21.14 17.60 -9.56
CA SER A 466 22.39 16.91 -9.86
C SER A 466 23.53 17.79 -10.38
N ASN A 467 23.22 18.73 -11.27
CA ASN A 467 24.23 19.58 -11.88
C ASN A 467 24.42 20.88 -11.08
N LEU A 468 23.81 21.01 -9.89
CA LEU A 468 23.81 22.18 -9.00
C LEU A 468 24.24 21.85 -7.55
N ASP A 469 24.53 20.59 -7.23
CA ASP A 469 24.99 20.13 -5.91
C ASP A 469 26.51 19.88 -5.92
N GLU A 470 27.17 20.18 -4.82
CA GLU A 470 28.62 19.99 -4.68
C GLU A 470 29.02 18.54 -4.38
N ASN A 471 28.10 17.74 -3.83
CA ASN A 471 28.31 16.33 -3.47
C ASN A 471 27.98 15.36 -4.62
N ILE A 472 27.36 15.84 -5.69
CA ILE A 472 26.95 15.02 -6.84
C ILE A 472 27.95 15.23 -7.98
N TYR A 473 28.60 14.16 -8.41
CA TYR A 473 29.64 14.16 -9.43
C TYR A 473 29.19 13.31 -10.62
N ARG A 474 29.46 13.78 -11.84
CA ARG A 474 29.26 13.02 -13.07
C ARG A 474 30.61 12.71 -13.71
N PHE A 475 30.83 11.45 -14.03
CA PHE A 475 32.03 10.91 -14.66
C PHE A 475 31.69 10.48 -16.09
N GLY A 476 32.21 11.19 -17.08
CA GLY A 476 32.07 10.83 -18.49
C GLY A 476 33.11 9.78 -18.88
N LEU A 477 32.65 8.63 -19.40
CA LEU A 477 33.50 7.49 -19.73
C LEU A 477 33.32 7.09 -21.20
N ALA A 478 34.43 6.81 -21.89
CA ALA A 478 34.46 6.30 -23.26
C ALA A 478 35.48 5.17 -23.41
N SER A 479 35.50 4.50 -24.56
CA SER A 479 36.54 3.51 -24.83
C SER A 479 37.92 4.14 -24.98
N LYS A 480 38.93 3.49 -24.41
CA LYS A 480 40.34 3.90 -24.45
C LYS A 480 40.95 3.84 -25.85
N ASN A 481 40.46 2.96 -26.72
CA ASN A 481 40.94 2.81 -28.10
C ASN A 481 40.21 3.73 -29.11
N ASN A 482 39.25 4.53 -28.67
CA ASN A 482 38.36 5.40 -29.46
C ASN A 482 37.30 4.68 -30.32
N GLU A 483 37.04 3.39 -30.09
CA GLU A 483 35.90 2.69 -30.67
C GLU A 483 34.61 2.96 -29.88
N PHE A 484 33.47 2.48 -30.40
CA PHE A 484 32.21 2.50 -29.66
C PHE A 484 32.30 1.62 -28.40
N LEU A 485 31.64 2.06 -27.33
CA LEU A 485 31.81 1.56 -25.97
C LEU A 485 31.45 0.08 -25.81
N LEU A 486 30.45 -0.39 -26.56
CA LEU A 486 29.99 -1.77 -26.50
C LEU A 486 31.06 -2.73 -27.03
N ASN A 487 31.44 -3.69 -26.19
CA ASN A 487 32.57 -4.62 -26.30
C ASN A 487 33.97 -4.00 -26.13
N HIS A 488 34.10 -2.68 -25.95
CA HIS A 488 35.37 -1.97 -25.77
C HIS A 488 35.39 -1.18 -24.45
N GLY A 489 35.04 -1.85 -23.35
CA GLY A 489 34.98 -1.29 -21.99
C GLY A 489 33.60 -1.38 -21.33
N LEU A 490 32.53 -1.61 -22.11
CA LEU A 490 31.22 -2.02 -21.61
C LEU A 490 30.74 -3.29 -22.31
N LYS A 491 30.22 -4.27 -21.57
CA LYS A 491 29.64 -5.49 -22.17
C LYS A 491 28.28 -5.81 -21.58
N LYS A 492 27.27 -6.11 -22.41
CA LYS A 492 26.00 -6.67 -21.92
C LYS A 492 26.22 -8.12 -21.48
N ILE A 493 25.82 -8.47 -20.26
CA ILE A 493 26.04 -9.78 -19.65
C ILE A 493 24.75 -10.59 -19.61
N TYR A 494 23.65 -9.98 -19.17
CA TYR A 494 22.37 -10.63 -19.02
C TYR A 494 21.22 -9.68 -19.36
N ASP A 495 20.15 -10.22 -19.92
CA ASP A 495 18.87 -9.54 -20.08
C ASP A 495 17.68 -10.48 -19.87
N GLY A 496 16.58 -9.92 -19.36
CA GLY A 496 15.35 -10.61 -19.01
C GLY A 496 14.42 -10.99 -20.17
N ARG A 497 14.88 -10.98 -21.43
CA ARG A 497 14.06 -11.40 -22.59
C ARG A 497 14.02 -12.91 -22.71
N ASP A 498 12.87 -13.47 -23.05
CA ASP A 498 12.66 -14.90 -23.31
C ASP A 498 13.25 -15.79 -22.20
N PHE A 499 13.06 -15.37 -20.94
CA PHE A 499 13.59 -16.03 -19.76
C PHE A 499 12.77 -17.27 -19.32
N LEU A 500 11.60 -17.47 -19.90
CA LEU A 500 10.69 -18.60 -19.64
C LEU A 500 10.68 -19.58 -20.82
N LYS A 501 10.39 -20.86 -20.53
CA LYS A 501 10.35 -21.94 -21.52
C LYS A 501 9.13 -21.83 -22.46
N THR A 502 7.99 -21.43 -21.91
CA THR A 502 6.72 -21.29 -22.64
C THR A 502 6.55 -19.85 -23.10
N LYS A 503 6.15 -19.63 -24.35
CA LYS A 503 5.89 -18.26 -24.85
C LYS A 503 4.59 -17.72 -24.29
N PRO A 504 4.48 -16.40 -24.02
CA PRO A 504 3.23 -15.79 -23.54
C PRO A 504 2.06 -16.00 -24.50
N THR A 505 2.34 -16.08 -25.80
CA THR A 505 1.36 -16.26 -26.88
C THR A 505 0.65 -17.62 -26.85
N GLU A 506 1.25 -18.64 -26.22
CA GLU A 506 0.65 -19.97 -26.09
C GLU A 506 -0.56 -19.98 -25.15
N TYR A 507 -0.66 -19.01 -24.25
CA TYR A 507 -1.80 -18.85 -23.35
C TYR A 507 -2.95 -18.03 -23.95
N LEU A 508 -2.72 -17.29 -25.04
CA LEU A 508 -3.65 -16.29 -25.54
C LEU A 508 -4.76 -16.88 -26.42
N THR A 509 -5.88 -16.17 -26.52
CA THR A 509 -6.90 -16.41 -27.55
C THR A 509 -6.30 -16.38 -28.96
N GLU A 510 -6.81 -17.19 -29.90
CA GLU A 510 -6.27 -17.29 -31.26
C GLU A 510 -6.14 -15.93 -31.98
N GLN A 511 -7.07 -14.99 -31.75
CA GLN A 511 -6.99 -13.63 -32.28
C GLN A 511 -5.75 -12.86 -31.77
N GLN A 512 -5.50 -12.90 -30.46
CA GLN A 512 -4.36 -12.22 -29.86
C GLN A 512 -3.05 -12.98 -30.10
N LYS A 513 -3.10 -14.30 -30.17
CA LYS A 513 -1.98 -15.17 -30.52
C LYS A 513 -1.45 -14.89 -31.92
N GLU A 514 -2.31 -14.67 -32.92
CA GLU A 514 -1.87 -14.22 -34.25
C GLU A 514 -1.35 -12.77 -34.22
N LYS A 515 -2.07 -11.86 -33.55
CA LYS A 515 -1.66 -10.44 -33.41
C LYS A 515 -0.28 -10.27 -32.75
N TYR A 516 0.03 -11.13 -31.79
CA TYR A 516 1.24 -11.08 -30.97
C TYR A 516 2.20 -12.24 -31.24
N LYS A 517 2.10 -12.98 -32.35
CA LYS A 517 2.84 -14.22 -32.61
C LYS A 517 4.37 -14.15 -32.41
N ASP A 518 4.96 -12.99 -32.67
CA ASP A 518 6.39 -12.70 -32.52
C ASP A 518 6.77 -12.17 -31.12
N ALA A 519 5.82 -12.08 -30.18
CA ALA A 519 6.04 -11.51 -28.86
C ALA A 519 6.70 -12.52 -27.89
N GLY A 520 7.79 -12.09 -27.29
CA GLY A 520 8.49 -12.83 -26.23
C GLY A 520 7.95 -12.55 -24.83
N SER A 521 8.35 -13.36 -23.86
CA SER A 521 8.19 -13.01 -22.43
C SER A 521 9.30 -12.04 -22.03
N PHE A 522 9.04 -11.06 -21.16
CA PHE A 522 10.14 -10.35 -20.50
C PHE A 522 9.90 -10.04 -19.03
N VAL A 523 11.02 -9.83 -18.34
CA VAL A 523 11.14 -9.06 -17.10
C VAL A 523 12.07 -7.89 -17.37
N ASP A 524 11.75 -6.72 -16.83
CA ASP A 524 12.50 -5.49 -17.10
C ASP A 524 13.79 -5.38 -16.28
N PHE A 525 14.74 -6.29 -16.53
CA PHE A 525 16.02 -6.40 -15.84
C PHE A 525 17.15 -6.75 -16.81
N ALA A 526 18.29 -6.10 -16.65
CA ALA A 526 19.53 -6.39 -17.36
C ALA A 526 20.77 -6.13 -16.49
N VAL A 527 21.88 -6.74 -16.88
CA VAL A 527 23.21 -6.58 -16.27
C VAL A 527 24.24 -6.26 -17.35
N PHE A 528 25.10 -5.28 -17.07
CA PHE A 528 26.27 -4.97 -17.88
C PHE A 528 27.56 -4.96 -17.04
N GLU A 529 28.66 -5.32 -17.67
CA GLU A 529 30.02 -5.20 -17.16
C GLU A 529 30.62 -3.84 -17.59
N LEU A 530 31.37 -3.21 -16.69
CA LEU A 530 32.32 -2.15 -16.99
C LEU A 530 33.74 -2.63 -16.67
N ASP A 531 34.66 -2.47 -17.63
CA ASP A 531 36.09 -2.77 -17.49
C ASP A 531 36.89 -1.47 -17.47
N PHE A 532 37.27 -1.03 -16.28
CA PHE A 532 37.98 0.23 -16.06
C PHE A 532 39.39 0.27 -16.68
N GLU A 533 39.98 -0.86 -17.09
CA GLU A 533 41.27 -0.89 -17.79
C GLU A 533 41.13 -0.52 -19.28
N GLN A 534 39.94 -0.76 -19.85
CA GLN A 534 39.56 -0.48 -21.23
C GLN A 534 38.84 0.87 -21.40
N LEU A 535 38.47 1.51 -20.30
CA LEU A 535 37.83 2.83 -20.30
C LEU A 535 38.85 3.96 -20.17
N LYS A 536 38.52 5.11 -20.75
CA LYS A 536 39.17 6.40 -20.48
C LYS A 536 38.17 7.37 -19.87
N LEU A 537 38.65 8.17 -18.92
CA LEU A 537 37.93 9.29 -18.37
C LEU A 537 37.93 10.44 -19.39
N LEU A 538 36.76 10.93 -19.77
CA LEU A 538 36.60 12.09 -20.65
C LEU A 538 36.63 13.40 -19.85
N SER A 539 35.90 13.42 -18.74
CA SER A 539 35.68 14.59 -17.90
C SER A 539 35.02 14.19 -16.58
N VAL A 540 35.20 15.03 -15.56
CA VAL A 540 34.42 14.99 -14.33
C VAL A 540 33.85 16.38 -14.04
N TRP A 541 32.58 16.44 -13.65
CA TRP A 541 31.97 17.69 -13.21
C TRP A 541 31.02 17.53 -12.01
N ASN A 542 30.96 18.56 -11.17
CA ASN A 542 29.91 18.80 -10.17
C ASN A 542 29.34 20.21 -10.36
N ASN A 543 28.42 20.67 -9.50
CA ASN A 543 27.81 22.02 -9.48
C ASN A 543 28.30 23.03 -10.57
N GLN A 544 27.57 23.13 -11.69
CA GLN A 544 27.91 23.95 -12.85
C GLN A 544 27.93 25.46 -12.57
N LEU A 545 27.44 25.90 -11.40
CA LEU A 545 27.48 27.31 -10.97
C LEU A 545 28.79 27.69 -10.27
N ASN A 546 29.69 26.72 -10.03
CA ASN A 546 31.02 26.97 -9.48
C ASN A 546 31.89 27.78 -10.46
N SER A 547 32.92 28.47 -9.95
CA SER A 547 33.78 29.39 -10.71
C SER A 547 34.43 28.82 -11.98
N ASN A 548 34.63 27.49 -12.01
CA ASN A 548 35.24 26.77 -13.13
C ASN A 548 34.20 26.08 -14.04
N GLY A 549 32.93 26.50 -13.98
CA GLY A 549 31.82 25.84 -14.69
C GLY A 549 31.56 24.40 -14.21
N GLY A 550 32.01 24.06 -13.00
CA GLY A 550 31.86 22.73 -12.41
C GLY A 550 32.94 21.70 -12.76
N VAL A 551 33.92 22.01 -13.61
CA VAL A 551 34.94 21.05 -14.07
C VAL A 551 35.93 20.67 -12.96
N ILE A 552 36.21 19.37 -12.80
CA ILE A 552 37.08 18.80 -11.77
C ILE A 552 38.24 18.02 -12.42
N THR A 553 39.45 18.57 -12.35
CA THR A 553 40.67 17.99 -12.98
C THR A 553 41.50 17.07 -12.09
N LYS A 554 41.22 17.00 -10.77
CA LYS A 554 42.00 16.16 -9.82
C LYS A 554 41.92 14.65 -10.08
N TYR A 555 41.08 14.21 -11.02
CA TYR A 555 40.91 12.81 -11.40
C TYR A 555 41.47 12.47 -12.79
N ASP A 556 42.00 13.45 -13.53
CA ASP A 556 42.44 13.29 -14.94
C ASP A 556 43.61 12.30 -15.11
N HIS A 557 44.29 11.95 -14.01
CA HIS A 557 45.41 11.01 -13.95
C HIS A 557 45.13 9.80 -13.04
N SER A 558 43.87 9.56 -12.65
CA SER A 558 43.50 8.38 -11.87
C SER A 558 43.82 7.08 -12.61
N SER A 559 44.38 6.09 -11.91
CA SER A 559 44.51 4.74 -12.47
C SER A 559 43.13 4.09 -12.65
N ALA A 560 43.06 2.99 -13.41
CA ALA A 560 41.83 2.19 -13.54
C ALA A 560 41.29 1.73 -12.16
N GLN A 561 42.19 1.42 -11.22
CA GLN A 561 41.86 0.98 -9.86
C GLN A 561 41.34 2.14 -9.01
N ASP A 562 41.98 3.31 -9.08
CA ASP A 562 41.52 4.51 -8.37
C ASP A 562 40.16 4.98 -8.90
N LEU A 563 39.99 5.01 -10.22
CA LEU A 563 38.73 5.42 -10.86
C LEU A 563 37.59 4.45 -10.51
N ALA A 564 37.85 3.13 -10.55
CA ALA A 564 36.89 2.13 -10.09
C ALA A 564 36.53 2.36 -8.62
N LYS A 565 37.51 2.53 -7.73
CA LYS A 565 37.33 2.78 -6.28
C LYS A 565 36.51 4.04 -6.01
N ILE A 566 36.77 5.14 -6.73
CA ILE A 566 36.05 6.41 -6.61
C ILE A 566 34.60 6.27 -7.07
N ILE A 567 34.35 5.65 -8.23
CA ILE A 567 33.00 5.50 -8.78
C ILE A 567 32.16 4.52 -7.96
N THR A 568 32.79 3.50 -7.35
CA THR A 568 32.11 2.46 -6.56
C THR A 568 32.14 2.70 -5.04
N SER A 569 32.60 3.87 -4.57
CA SER A 569 32.66 4.20 -3.13
C SER A 569 33.37 3.14 -2.28
N ASP A 570 34.50 2.64 -2.78
CA ASP A 570 35.34 1.61 -2.12
C ASP A 570 34.62 0.29 -1.77
N TYR A 571 33.46 0.02 -2.37
CA TYR A 571 32.52 -1.06 -2.02
C TYR A 571 33.15 -2.46 -1.92
N ALA A 572 34.21 -2.76 -2.70
CA ALA A 572 34.88 -4.05 -2.64
C ALA A 572 35.56 -4.32 -1.28
N ASN A 573 35.92 -3.26 -0.54
CA ASN A 573 36.54 -3.33 0.79
C ASN A 573 35.52 -3.25 1.94
N HIS A 574 34.24 -3.03 1.65
CA HIS A 574 33.16 -2.87 2.64
C HIS A 574 32.18 -4.05 2.60
N SER A 575 32.64 -5.24 3.00
CA SER A 575 31.85 -6.48 2.94
C SER A 575 30.54 -6.45 3.74
N ASP A 576 30.47 -5.61 4.78
CA ASP A 576 29.26 -5.36 5.58
C ASP A 576 28.19 -4.58 4.80
N LYS A 577 28.61 -3.74 3.84
CA LYS A 577 27.76 -2.93 2.97
C LYS A 577 27.34 -3.65 1.69
N GLN A 578 27.85 -4.85 1.43
CA GLN A 578 27.57 -5.57 0.19
C GLN A 578 26.12 -6.09 0.15
N ILE A 579 25.55 -6.06 -1.05
CA ILE A 579 24.19 -6.52 -1.30
C ILE A 579 24.06 -8.04 -1.13
N LYS A 580 22.84 -8.45 -0.82
CA LYS A 580 22.40 -9.85 -0.80
C LYS A 580 21.12 -9.95 -1.63
N PHE A 581 20.61 -11.17 -1.83
CA PHE A 581 19.30 -11.38 -2.44
C PHE A 581 18.38 -12.11 -1.46
N LEU A 582 17.11 -11.73 -1.45
CA LEU A 582 16.10 -12.37 -0.61
C LEU A 582 15.90 -13.84 -1.09
N PRO A 583 16.12 -14.86 -0.25
CA PRO A 583 16.12 -16.27 -0.68
C PRO A 583 14.72 -16.83 -0.96
N LYS A 584 13.68 -16.12 -0.53
CA LYS A 584 12.28 -16.44 -0.77
C LYS A 584 11.53 -15.19 -1.18
N SER A 585 10.55 -15.30 -2.07
CA SER A 585 9.71 -14.15 -2.42
C SER A 585 8.74 -13.77 -1.29
N TYR A 586 8.22 -12.53 -1.30
CA TYR A 586 7.14 -12.13 -0.42
C TYR A 586 5.78 -12.76 -0.79
N LEU A 587 5.67 -13.43 -1.95
CA LEU A 587 4.51 -14.28 -2.24
C LEU A 587 4.56 -15.57 -1.40
N ASN A 588 5.77 -16.14 -1.22
CA ASN A 588 6.04 -17.34 -0.44
C ASN A 588 5.99 -17.08 1.09
N ASP A 589 6.60 -15.98 1.57
CA ASP A 589 6.53 -15.57 2.99
C ASP A 589 6.03 -14.12 3.14
N TYR A 590 4.73 -13.92 2.89
CA TYR A 590 4.10 -12.61 3.06
C TYR A 590 4.11 -12.13 4.52
N SER A 591 4.30 -13.02 5.51
CA SER A 591 4.29 -12.65 6.94
C SER A 591 5.39 -11.67 7.31
N LYS A 592 6.48 -11.64 6.53
CA LYS A 592 7.58 -10.67 6.65
C LYS A 592 7.18 -9.25 6.31
N ILE A 593 6.22 -9.06 5.41
CA ILE A 593 5.83 -7.75 4.86
C ILE A 593 4.36 -7.38 5.16
N ASP A 594 3.62 -8.26 5.85
CA ASP A 594 2.24 -8.04 6.31
C ASP A 594 2.16 -7.05 7.49
N VAL A 595 2.37 -5.79 7.15
CA VAL A 595 2.47 -4.68 8.10
C VAL A 595 1.09 -4.28 8.64
N PRO A 596 0.91 -4.24 9.97
CA PRO A 596 -0.37 -3.89 10.58
C PRO A 596 -0.65 -2.39 10.43
N LEU A 597 -1.87 -2.06 10.00
CA LEU A 597 -2.33 -0.67 9.87
C LEU A 597 -2.59 0.03 11.22
N LYS A 598 -2.58 -0.73 12.32
CA LYS A 598 -2.73 -0.24 13.69
C LYS A 598 -1.86 -1.06 14.64
N TYR A 599 -1.16 -0.39 15.53
CA TYR A 599 -0.36 -0.97 16.61
C TYR A 599 -0.88 -0.46 17.96
N LYS A 600 -0.52 -1.14 19.05
CA LYS A 600 -0.80 -0.64 20.40
C LYS A 600 0.19 0.44 20.79
N GLN A 601 -0.23 1.43 21.59
CA GLN A 601 0.63 2.54 21.98
C GLN A 601 1.90 2.10 22.75
N GLU A 602 1.81 1.01 23.52
CA GLU A 602 2.95 0.36 24.20
C GLU A 602 4.04 -0.13 23.22
N ASP A 603 3.66 -0.54 22.02
CA ASP A 603 4.57 -1.07 20.98
C ASP A 603 5.10 0.03 20.02
N ALA A 604 4.79 1.31 20.27
CA ALA A 604 5.01 2.40 19.30
C ALA A 604 6.46 2.53 18.79
N LYS A 605 7.45 2.12 19.61
CA LYS A 605 8.89 2.15 19.30
C LYS A 605 9.48 0.85 18.74
N THR A 606 8.68 -0.22 18.65
CA THR A 606 9.18 -1.59 18.41
C THR A 606 8.35 -2.42 17.44
N TRP A 607 7.09 -2.08 17.20
CA TRP A 607 6.15 -2.90 16.41
C TRP A 607 6.65 -3.28 15.02
N PHE A 608 7.46 -2.42 14.40
CA PHE A 608 7.99 -2.56 13.05
C PHE A 608 9.18 -3.53 12.96
N LYS A 609 9.92 -3.76 14.05
CA LYS A 609 11.19 -4.53 14.07
C LYS A 609 11.10 -6.01 13.70
N LYS A 610 9.88 -6.54 13.55
CA LYS A 610 9.60 -7.93 13.13
C LYS A 610 9.19 -8.05 11.65
N TYR A 611 9.06 -6.92 10.96
CA TYR A 611 8.71 -6.83 9.55
C TYR A 611 9.90 -6.31 8.75
N ASP A 612 9.92 -6.64 7.46
CA ASP A 612 10.85 -6.05 6.53
C ASP A 612 10.41 -4.63 6.14
N GLU A 613 11.37 -3.72 6.09
CA GLU A 613 11.21 -2.33 5.71
C GLU A 613 11.87 -2.13 4.36
N LEU A 614 11.13 -1.59 3.39
CA LEU A 614 11.58 -1.43 2.01
C LEU A 614 12.21 -0.06 1.80
N PHE A 615 13.44 -0.05 1.31
CA PHE A 615 14.19 1.11 0.87
C PHE A 615 14.25 1.05 -0.66
N ALA A 616 13.82 2.11 -1.32
CA ALA A 616 13.96 2.27 -2.76
C ALA A 616 14.51 3.67 -3.05
N LEU A 617 15.54 3.72 -3.89
CA LEU A 617 16.30 4.92 -4.19
C LEU A 617 16.74 4.95 -5.66
N GLY A 618 16.71 6.14 -6.27
CA GLY A 618 17.20 6.32 -7.63
C GLY A 618 17.20 7.76 -8.13
N TRP A 619 17.44 7.92 -9.43
CA TRP A 619 17.79 9.18 -10.07
C TRP A 619 16.80 9.55 -11.21
N PRO A 620 15.53 9.87 -10.90
CA PRO A 620 14.62 10.46 -11.87
C PRO A 620 15.11 11.82 -12.37
N ASN A 621 14.72 12.16 -13.61
CA ASN A 621 14.86 13.52 -14.11
C ASN A 621 14.01 14.49 -13.26
N SER A 622 14.46 15.73 -13.10
CA SER A 622 13.83 16.66 -12.16
C SER A 622 12.60 17.40 -12.68
N THR A 623 12.09 17.09 -13.88
CA THR A 623 10.94 17.82 -14.48
C THR A 623 9.67 17.77 -13.63
N ARG A 624 9.49 16.70 -12.83
CA ARG A 624 8.38 16.54 -11.86
C ARG A 624 8.81 16.70 -10.39
N ASP A 625 9.99 17.25 -10.12
CA ASP A 625 10.32 17.73 -8.77
C ASP A 625 9.44 18.95 -8.47
N GLY A 626 8.47 18.73 -7.58
CA GLY A 626 7.48 19.72 -7.12
C GLY A 626 7.79 20.28 -5.72
N PHE A 627 9.00 20.08 -5.21
CA PHE A 627 9.42 20.47 -3.86
C PHE A 627 10.35 21.69 -3.88
N PHE A 628 10.25 22.53 -4.91
CA PHE A 628 10.97 23.80 -4.98
C PHE A 628 10.24 24.89 -4.22
N GLU A 629 10.95 25.61 -3.36
CA GLU A 629 10.46 26.78 -2.66
C GLU A 629 10.74 28.05 -3.47
N ARG A 630 9.69 28.78 -3.83
CA ARG A 630 9.79 30.04 -4.58
C ARG A 630 10.70 31.03 -3.84
N TYR A 631 11.57 31.73 -4.58
CA TYR A 631 12.61 32.64 -4.09
C TYR A 631 13.81 31.98 -3.39
N VAL A 632 13.70 30.72 -2.96
CA VAL A 632 14.81 29.95 -2.38
C VAL A 632 15.49 29.10 -3.45
N ASP A 633 14.69 28.43 -4.28
CA ASP A 633 15.10 27.49 -5.32
C ASP A 633 14.91 28.06 -6.75
N ASP A 634 14.92 29.39 -6.92
CA ASP A 634 14.69 30.02 -8.23
C ASP A 634 15.76 29.62 -9.27
N ASP A 635 17.00 29.39 -8.83
CA ASP A 635 18.08 28.89 -9.68
C ASP A 635 17.90 27.41 -10.07
N GLN A 636 17.47 26.57 -9.13
CA GLN A 636 17.12 25.16 -9.40
C GLN A 636 15.92 25.06 -10.35
N THR A 637 14.91 25.91 -10.14
CA THR A 637 13.72 26.02 -10.97
C THR A 637 14.08 26.36 -12.42
N LYS A 638 15.05 27.26 -12.63
CA LYS A 638 15.58 27.63 -13.96
C LYS A 638 16.22 26.45 -14.70
N TYR A 639 16.94 25.58 -14.01
CA TYR A 639 17.68 24.45 -14.61
C TYR A 639 16.94 23.09 -14.54
N ARG A 640 15.71 23.07 -14.02
CA ARG A 640 14.89 21.86 -13.84
C ARG A 640 14.64 21.05 -15.13
N THR A 641 14.61 21.72 -16.29
CA THR A 641 14.39 21.07 -17.59
C THR A 641 15.66 20.88 -18.41
N THR A 642 16.83 21.30 -17.89
CA THR A 642 18.11 21.27 -18.61
C THR A 642 18.96 20.07 -18.21
N ASP A 643 18.51 18.86 -18.53
CA ASP A 643 19.25 17.60 -18.29
C ASP A 643 19.71 17.44 -16.82
N ASN A 644 18.82 17.77 -15.89
CA ASN A 644 19.02 17.65 -14.45
C ASN A 644 18.20 16.50 -13.86
N PHE A 645 18.71 15.97 -12.76
CA PHE A 645 18.14 14.85 -12.02
C PHE A 645 17.99 15.24 -10.55
N SER A 646 17.00 14.64 -9.89
CA SER A 646 16.85 14.69 -8.44
C SER A 646 17.07 13.28 -7.90
N LEU A 647 17.83 13.12 -6.82
CA LEU A 647 17.80 11.88 -6.04
C LEU A 647 16.39 11.71 -5.45
N TRP A 648 15.77 10.54 -5.50
CA TRP A 648 14.48 10.27 -4.85
C TRP A 648 14.54 9.01 -3.99
N THR A 649 13.89 9.05 -2.84
CA THR A 649 13.68 7.90 -1.95
C THR A 649 12.19 7.62 -1.76
N ASN A 650 11.84 6.40 -1.36
CA ASN A 650 10.45 6.05 -0.97
C ASN A 650 10.07 6.48 0.46
N SER A 651 10.84 7.37 1.09
CA SER A 651 10.60 7.81 2.48
C SER A 651 9.45 8.84 2.58
N ASP A 652 9.14 9.28 3.80
CA ASP A 652 8.02 10.18 4.08
C ASP A 652 8.33 11.60 3.56
N TYR A 653 7.59 12.07 2.54
CA TYR A 653 7.77 13.40 1.94
C TYR A 653 7.78 14.56 2.96
N ARG A 654 7.14 14.37 4.12
CA ARG A 654 7.07 15.38 5.19
C ARG A 654 8.42 15.65 5.86
N PHE A 655 9.43 14.81 5.61
CA PHE A 655 10.81 15.02 6.05
C PHE A 655 11.54 16.10 5.24
N PHE A 656 11.08 16.42 4.03
CA PHE A 656 11.71 17.41 3.16
C PHE A 656 11.89 18.76 3.88
N GLY A 657 13.14 19.25 3.94
CA GLY A 657 13.49 20.51 4.60
C GLY A 657 13.29 20.55 6.12
N LYS A 658 13.00 19.42 6.78
CA LYS A 658 12.57 19.37 8.20
C LYS A 658 13.37 18.40 9.08
N LEU A 659 14.44 17.80 8.56
CA LEU A 659 15.32 16.90 9.34
C LEU A 659 16.50 17.60 10.00
N THR A 660 16.84 18.82 9.58
CA THR A 660 17.87 19.64 10.22
C THR A 660 17.33 20.25 11.51
N GLU A 661 17.89 19.85 12.64
CA GLU A 661 17.61 20.44 13.94
C GLU A 661 18.31 21.81 14.04
N GLN A 662 17.59 22.84 14.53
CA GLN A 662 18.21 24.09 14.96
C GLN A 662 18.97 23.84 16.28
N GLU A 663 20.03 24.59 16.55
CA GLU A 663 20.83 24.42 17.77
C GLU A 663 19.94 24.61 19.04
N GLY A 664 19.89 23.57 19.89
CA GLY A 664 19.00 23.52 21.06
C GLY A 664 17.53 23.20 20.78
N GLY A 665 17.13 23.02 19.52
CA GLY A 665 15.78 22.63 19.11
C GLY A 665 15.47 21.15 19.34
N GLN A 666 14.17 20.81 19.38
CA GLN A 666 13.72 19.42 19.38
C GLN A 666 13.58 18.88 17.95
N PRO A 667 13.85 17.59 17.69
CA PRO A 667 13.63 16.99 16.37
C PRO A 667 12.17 17.12 15.91
N ALA A 668 11.95 17.50 14.66
CA ALA A 668 10.60 17.62 14.09
C ALA A 668 9.86 16.27 13.99
N PHE A 669 10.59 15.15 14.06
CA PHE A 669 10.07 13.79 14.00
C PHE A 669 10.84 12.87 14.95
N PRO A 670 10.18 11.86 15.56
CA PRO A 670 10.89 10.84 16.34
C PRO A 670 11.88 10.03 15.50
N THR A 671 13.03 9.71 16.06
CA THR A 671 14.10 8.94 15.42
C THR A 671 13.62 7.60 14.86
N GLU A 672 12.75 6.89 15.62
CA GLU A 672 12.17 5.61 15.22
C GLU A 672 11.25 5.71 13.97
N ARG A 673 10.90 6.93 13.56
CA ARG A 673 10.15 7.21 12.33
C ARG A 673 11.07 7.61 11.17
N THR A 674 12.18 8.32 11.42
CA THR A 674 13.09 8.81 10.38
C THR A 674 14.13 7.78 9.94
N GLU A 675 14.48 6.81 10.79
CA GLU A 675 15.45 5.74 10.48
C GLU A 675 14.86 4.58 9.66
N ARG A 676 13.53 4.49 9.58
CA ARG A 676 12.79 3.42 8.91
C ARG A 676 12.61 3.66 7.40
N GLY A 677 12.50 2.56 6.64
CA GLY A 677 12.05 2.54 5.24
C GLY A 677 10.52 2.70 5.06
N ASN A 678 9.99 2.26 3.93
CA ASN A 678 8.54 2.18 3.68
C ASN A 678 8.12 0.71 3.53
N TYR A 679 6.93 0.44 2.97
CA TYR A 679 6.42 -0.93 2.82
C TYR A 679 5.82 -1.16 1.43
N LEU A 680 5.02 -2.20 1.27
CA LEU A 680 4.21 -2.43 0.08
C LEU A 680 2.95 -1.55 0.06
N SER A 681 2.52 -1.17 -1.14
CA SER A 681 1.34 -0.33 -1.40
C SER A 681 0.04 -1.12 -1.28
N TYR A 682 -1.01 -0.44 -0.82
CA TYR A 682 -2.38 -0.96 -0.77
C TYR A 682 -3.18 -0.63 -2.06
N ALA A 683 -2.53 -0.19 -3.15
CA ALA A 683 -3.20 0.10 -4.41
C ALA A 683 -3.87 -1.17 -4.98
N ILE A 684 -5.19 -1.09 -5.19
CA ILE A 684 -6.01 -2.24 -5.65
C ILE A 684 -5.86 -2.45 -7.15
N GLY A 685 -5.54 -1.38 -7.88
CA GLY A 685 -5.55 -1.35 -9.34
C GLY A 685 -4.67 -2.39 -10.02
N TYR A 686 -3.52 -2.73 -9.43
CA TYR A 686 -2.60 -3.76 -9.94
C TYR A 686 -2.66 -5.08 -9.14
N ARG A 687 -3.51 -5.19 -8.12
CA ARG A 687 -3.45 -6.29 -7.14
C ARG A 687 -4.19 -7.53 -7.65
N SER A 688 -3.47 -8.49 -8.21
CA SER A 688 -4.03 -9.81 -8.57
C SER A 688 -4.23 -10.72 -7.34
N PHE A 689 -3.33 -10.68 -6.36
CA PHE A 689 -3.46 -11.43 -5.10
C PHE A 689 -4.30 -10.65 -4.08
N ILE A 690 -5.56 -11.03 -3.92
CA ILE A 690 -6.54 -10.27 -3.14
C ILE A 690 -6.23 -10.24 -1.64
N ASP A 691 -5.42 -11.18 -1.13
CA ASP A 691 -5.02 -11.30 0.28
C ASP A 691 -3.64 -10.69 0.59
N LYS A 692 -2.86 -10.28 -0.43
CA LYS A 692 -1.47 -9.80 -0.28
C LYS A 692 -1.30 -8.39 -0.88
N PRO A 693 -1.52 -7.31 -0.09
CA PRO A 693 -1.28 -5.94 -0.54
C PRO A 693 0.11 -5.77 -1.17
N GLY A 694 0.13 -5.19 -2.37
CA GLY A 694 1.36 -4.85 -3.10
C GLY A 694 2.14 -6.03 -3.67
N VAL A 695 1.53 -7.21 -3.80
CA VAL A 695 2.08 -8.37 -4.54
C VAL A 695 1.16 -8.68 -5.72
N LEU A 696 1.73 -8.93 -6.90
CA LEU A 696 0.97 -9.21 -8.11
C LEU A 696 1.70 -10.16 -9.08
N ASP A 697 0.93 -10.73 -10.01
CA ASP A 697 1.43 -11.40 -11.21
C ASP A 697 1.33 -10.42 -12.38
N ALA A 698 2.48 -10.07 -12.96
CA ALA A 698 2.57 -9.16 -14.10
C ALA A 698 1.68 -9.58 -15.27
N PHE A 699 1.64 -10.87 -15.63
CA PHE A 699 0.89 -11.33 -16.80
C PHE A 699 -0.63 -11.18 -16.60
N ILE A 700 -1.09 -11.24 -15.34
CA ILE A 700 -2.50 -11.06 -14.98
C ILE A 700 -2.88 -9.57 -14.93
N SER A 701 -2.12 -8.74 -14.23
CA SER A 701 -2.55 -7.37 -13.89
C SER A 701 -1.74 -6.23 -14.51
N ALA A 702 -0.57 -6.51 -15.10
CA ALA A 702 0.30 -5.53 -15.76
C ALA A 702 1.10 -6.11 -16.95
N PRO A 703 0.46 -6.83 -17.91
CA PRO A 703 1.18 -7.55 -18.99
C PRO A 703 1.85 -6.62 -20.01
N HIS A 704 1.55 -5.31 -19.95
CA HIS A 704 2.11 -4.27 -20.79
C HIS A 704 2.12 -2.93 -20.03
N THR A 705 2.78 -1.93 -20.61
CA THR A 705 2.95 -0.60 -20.01
C THR A 705 2.46 0.47 -20.97
N GLY A 706 1.33 1.11 -20.66
CA GLY A 706 0.66 2.04 -21.58
C GLY A 706 -0.34 1.29 -22.46
N ASN A 707 -0.41 1.63 -23.76
CA ASN A 707 -1.34 0.98 -24.70
C ASN A 707 -0.66 -0.01 -25.65
N ASP A 708 0.64 -0.24 -25.48
CA ASP A 708 1.46 -1.08 -26.35
C ASP A 708 2.31 -2.04 -25.52
N LEU A 709 2.59 -3.22 -26.09
CA LEU A 709 3.64 -4.09 -25.58
C LEU A 709 5.00 -3.39 -25.62
N TYR A 710 5.87 -3.69 -24.67
CA TYR A 710 7.24 -3.18 -24.68
C TYR A 710 7.93 -3.58 -25.99
N LYS A 711 8.51 -2.60 -26.69
CA LYS A 711 9.28 -2.82 -27.91
C LYS A 711 10.77 -2.59 -27.63
N SER A 712 11.55 -3.65 -27.75
CA SER A 712 13.02 -3.60 -27.62
C SER A 712 13.66 -3.06 -28.90
N LEU A 713 14.93 -2.65 -28.82
CA LEU A 713 15.70 -2.20 -30.00
C LEU A 713 16.02 -3.34 -30.98
N ASP A 714 15.83 -4.61 -30.60
CA ASP A 714 15.85 -5.75 -31.53
C ASP A 714 14.65 -5.77 -32.51
N GLY A 715 13.69 -4.85 -32.33
CA GLY A 715 12.49 -4.70 -33.15
C GLY A 715 11.30 -5.54 -32.68
N LYS A 716 11.50 -6.50 -31.77
CA LYS A 716 10.45 -7.38 -31.24
C LYS A 716 9.63 -6.69 -30.15
N LYS A 717 8.44 -7.26 -29.91
CA LYS A 717 7.55 -6.88 -28.80
C LYS A 717 7.67 -7.92 -27.68
N TYR A 718 7.40 -7.51 -26.45
CA TYR A 718 7.47 -8.39 -25.28
C TYR A 718 6.29 -8.16 -24.32
N ILE A 719 5.80 -9.24 -23.73
CA ILE A 719 4.74 -9.26 -22.72
C ILE A 719 5.38 -9.46 -21.35
N ASN A 720 5.03 -8.60 -20.39
CA ASN A 720 5.57 -8.63 -19.03
C ASN A 720 5.04 -9.87 -18.30
N MET A 721 5.93 -10.64 -17.67
CA MET A 721 5.59 -11.89 -16.98
C MET A 721 6.42 -12.08 -15.73
N GLY A 722 5.82 -12.61 -14.67
CA GLY A 722 6.49 -12.93 -13.42
C GLY A 722 5.91 -12.19 -12.22
N LEU A 723 6.62 -12.30 -11.10
CA LEU A 723 6.20 -11.74 -9.82
C LEU A 723 6.65 -10.29 -9.70
N GLU A 724 5.75 -9.40 -9.28
CA GLU A 724 6.08 -8.00 -9.02
C GLU A 724 5.56 -7.52 -7.66
N TYR A 725 6.18 -6.44 -7.21
CA TYR A 725 5.84 -5.72 -5.99
C TYR A 725 5.44 -4.28 -6.31
N MET A 726 4.59 -3.70 -5.46
CA MET A 726 4.26 -2.27 -5.48
C MET A 726 4.93 -1.54 -4.31
N PRO A 727 6.06 -0.83 -4.51
CA PRO A 727 6.66 -0.05 -3.42
C PRO A 727 5.76 1.14 -3.04
N ARG A 728 5.42 1.25 -1.74
CA ARG A 728 4.64 2.36 -1.23
C ARG A 728 5.45 3.65 -1.30
N HIS A 729 4.79 4.73 -1.75
CA HIS A 729 5.35 6.07 -1.90
C HIS A 729 6.61 6.12 -2.75
N TYR A 730 6.65 5.34 -3.82
CA TYR A 730 7.65 5.47 -4.87
C TYR A 730 6.93 5.49 -6.23
N ALA A 731 6.74 6.69 -6.75
CA ALA A 731 6.22 6.98 -8.08
C ALA A 731 6.92 8.23 -8.70
N PRO A 732 8.27 8.27 -8.74
CA PRO A 732 9.03 9.38 -9.33
C PRO A 732 8.90 9.47 -10.86
N ALA A 733 9.47 10.52 -11.46
CA ALA A 733 9.52 10.68 -12.92
C ALA A 733 10.43 9.63 -13.62
N GLY A 734 10.43 9.62 -14.96
CA GLY A 734 11.34 8.79 -15.76
C GLY A 734 12.82 9.02 -15.42
N GLY A 735 13.64 7.98 -15.54
CA GLY A 735 15.03 7.97 -15.06
C GLY A 735 15.21 7.22 -13.73
N ALA A 736 14.15 7.08 -12.92
CA ALA A 736 14.12 6.14 -11.79
C ALA A 736 14.04 4.66 -12.21
N SER A 737 13.86 4.39 -13.51
CA SER A 737 13.97 3.07 -14.10
C SER A 737 15.30 2.40 -13.70
N GLY A 738 15.24 1.26 -13.02
CA GLY A 738 16.39 0.49 -12.57
C GLY A 738 16.76 0.68 -11.10
N SER A 739 16.04 1.52 -10.34
CA SER A 739 16.21 1.64 -8.89
C SER A 739 16.09 0.29 -8.20
N SER A 740 17.04 -0.04 -7.34
CA SER A 740 16.92 -1.20 -6.45
C SER A 740 15.82 -0.97 -5.42
N VAL A 741 15.07 -2.02 -5.08
CA VAL A 741 14.26 -2.09 -3.87
C VAL A 741 14.92 -3.11 -2.93
N ARG A 742 15.26 -2.68 -1.72
CA ARG A 742 16.04 -3.45 -0.74
C ARG A 742 15.33 -3.48 0.61
N ASN A 743 15.58 -4.51 1.42
CA ASN A 743 15.16 -4.49 2.83
C ASN A 743 16.24 -3.86 3.74
N GLN A 744 15.95 -3.75 5.04
CA GLN A 744 16.85 -3.25 6.08
C GLN A 744 18.17 -4.05 6.21
N ASN A 745 18.21 -5.32 5.79
CA ASN A 745 19.40 -6.18 5.82
C ASN A 745 20.30 -6.01 4.57
N ASN A 746 19.96 -5.06 3.69
CA ASN A 746 20.54 -4.87 2.35
C ASN A 746 20.34 -6.09 1.42
N GLU A 747 19.26 -6.86 1.63
CA GLU A 747 18.80 -7.88 0.69
C GLU A 747 17.93 -7.21 -0.38
N ILE A 748 18.30 -7.37 -1.65
CA ILE A 748 17.52 -6.87 -2.77
C ILE A 748 16.30 -7.77 -2.96
N VAL A 749 15.13 -7.13 -3.05
CA VAL A 749 13.83 -7.80 -3.20
C VAL A 749 13.29 -7.65 -4.62
N GLY A 750 13.60 -6.54 -5.30
CA GLY A 750 13.18 -6.30 -6.67
C GLY A 750 13.83 -5.07 -7.32
N ILE A 751 13.50 -4.83 -8.58
CA ILE A 751 14.00 -3.70 -9.38
C ILE A 751 12.83 -2.91 -9.98
N TYR A 752 12.78 -1.62 -9.70
CA TYR A 752 11.69 -0.73 -10.09
C TYR A 752 11.73 -0.40 -11.58
N HIS A 753 10.58 -0.44 -12.27
CA HIS A 753 10.51 -0.22 -13.73
C HIS A 753 9.32 0.63 -14.20
N VAL A 754 8.10 0.43 -13.65
CA VAL A 754 6.93 1.27 -13.97
C VAL A 754 6.71 2.33 -12.90
N SER A 755 6.40 3.56 -13.31
CA SER A 755 5.93 4.61 -12.41
C SER A 755 4.51 5.07 -12.74
N ASN A 756 3.63 5.07 -11.73
CA ASN A 756 2.26 5.58 -11.86
C ASN A 756 1.96 6.63 -10.79
N GLU A 757 2.24 7.89 -11.12
CA GLU A 757 2.02 9.07 -10.27
C GLU A 757 0.55 9.22 -9.80
N PHE A 758 -0.41 8.80 -10.64
CA PHE A 758 -1.84 8.81 -10.32
C PHE A 758 -2.23 7.74 -9.29
N ALA A 759 -1.56 6.59 -9.27
CA ALA A 759 -1.69 5.60 -8.19
C ALA A 759 -0.80 5.93 -6.98
N SER A 760 0.23 6.77 -7.17
CA SER A 760 1.28 7.11 -6.20
C SER A 760 2.06 5.88 -5.70
N THR A 761 2.20 4.91 -6.60
CA THR A 761 3.08 3.74 -6.53
C THR A 761 3.53 3.37 -7.95
N GLY A 762 4.35 2.34 -8.06
CA GLY A 762 4.84 1.79 -9.33
C GLY A 762 5.05 0.30 -9.21
N LEU A 763 5.74 -0.30 -10.18
CA LEU A 763 5.97 -1.74 -10.23
C LEU A 763 7.47 -2.03 -10.14
N ALA A 764 7.82 -3.00 -9.30
CA ALA A 764 9.18 -3.51 -9.14
C ALA A 764 9.20 -5.03 -9.35
N THR A 765 9.97 -5.48 -10.34
CA THR A 765 10.08 -6.90 -10.68
C THR A 765 10.83 -7.66 -9.58
N ALA A 766 10.25 -8.74 -9.07
CA ALA A 766 10.91 -9.62 -8.13
C ALA A 766 11.97 -10.48 -8.85
N PHE A 767 13.16 -10.57 -8.26
CA PHE A 767 14.26 -11.39 -8.80
C PHE A 767 14.00 -12.89 -8.77
N ARG A 768 13.02 -13.33 -7.98
CA ARG A 768 12.72 -14.74 -7.72
C ARG A 768 11.23 -14.95 -7.56
N SER A 769 10.74 -16.05 -8.11
CA SER A 769 9.40 -16.60 -7.90
C SER A 769 9.51 -18.10 -7.66
N GLU A 770 8.87 -18.61 -6.62
CA GLU A 770 8.70 -20.05 -6.38
C GLU A 770 7.65 -20.70 -7.29
N GLY A 771 6.90 -19.87 -8.03
CA GLY A 771 5.72 -20.21 -8.80
C GLY A 771 4.44 -20.21 -7.96
N TYR A 772 3.29 -20.13 -8.61
CA TYR A 772 1.97 -20.21 -7.96
C TYR A 772 0.99 -20.98 -8.85
N ASP A 773 0.35 -22.00 -8.28
CA ASP A 773 -0.66 -22.81 -8.98
C ASP A 773 -2.05 -22.21 -8.78
N TYR A 774 -2.65 -21.73 -9.86
CA TYR A 774 -4.01 -21.19 -9.90
C TYR A 774 -5.08 -22.28 -10.06
N GLN A 775 -4.74 -23.57 -9.94
CA GLN A 775 -5.68 -24.70 -9.98
C GLN A 775 -6.57 -24.71 -11.23
N GLY A 776 -5.97 -24.32 -12.36
CA GLY A 776 -6.63 -24.22 -13.66
C GLY A 776 -7.59 -23.04 -13.83
N LEU A 777 -7.57 -22.04 -12.93
CA LEU A 777 -8.40 -20.82 -13.05
C LEU A 777 -8.13 -20.05 -14.35
N TYR A 778 -6.87 -20.02 -14.80
CA TYR A 778 -6.41 -19.38 -16.03
C TYR A 778 -6.04 -20.41 -17.11
N GLY A 779 -6.72 -21.55 -17.14
CA GLY A 779 -6.40 -22.66 -18.03
C GLY A 779 -5.05 -23.29 -17.68
N ASN A 780 -4.12 -23.35 -18.62
CA ASN A 780 -2.77 -23.88 -18.39
C ASN A 780 -1.78 -22.85 -17.83
N TYR A 781 -2.19 -21.58 -17.64
CA TYR A 781 -1.31 -20.56 -17.09
C TYR A 781 -1.19 -20.66 -15.57
N ASN A 782 0.05 -20.65 -15.09
CA ASN A 782 0.45 -20.53 -13.69
C ASN A 782 1.59 -19.51 -13.58
N LEU A 783 1.69 -18.81 -12.45
CA LEU A 783 2.82 -17.90 -12.21
C LEU A 783 4.11 -18.74 -12.27
N PRO A 784 5.09 -18.40 -13.13
CA PRO A 784 6.26 -19.23 -13.36
C PRO A 784 7.22 -19.22 -12.17
N GLN A 785 7.93 -20.33 -11.99
CA GLN A 785 9.07 -20.44 -11.09
C GLN A 785 10.38 -20.08 -11.81
N TYR A 786 11.10 -19.08 -11.29
CA TYR A 786 12.35 -18.57 -11.85
C TYR A 786 13.22 -17.89 -10.79
N ASP A 787 14.53 -17.79 -11.05
CA ASP A 787 15.45 -16.93 -10.33
C ASP A 787 16.39 -16.22 -11.32
N LEU A 788 16.28 -14.90 -11.43
CA LEU A 788 17.01 -14.12 -12.44
C LEU A 788 18.51 -13.98 -12.10
N ILE A 789 18.92 -14.31 -10.88
CA ILE A 789 20.31 -14.21 -10.41
C ILE A 789 20.97 -15.60 -10.39
N TYR A 790 20.34 -16.57 -9.73
CA TYR A 790 20.86 -17.91 -9.48
C TYR A 790 20.28 -19.01 -10.40
N GLY A 791 19.26 -18.72 -11.21
CA GLY A 791 18.69 -19.68 -12.16
C GLY A 791 18.01 -20.89 -11.52
N GLY A 792 17.90 -21.98 -12.29
CA GLY A 792 17.40 -23.27 -11.80
C GLY A 792 15.89 -23.38 -11.56
N GLY A 793 15.09 -22.36 -11.93
CA GLY A 793 13.62 -22.46 -11.89
C GLY A 793 13.09 -23.49 -12.91
N LYS A 794 12.08 -24.29 -12.53
CA LYS A 794 11.55 -25.35 -13.42
C LYS A 794 10.96 -24.81 -14.73
N ASP A 795 10.43 -23.59 -14.72
CA ASP A 795 9.77 -22.94 -15.86
C ASP A 795 10.71 -21.97 -16.62
N GLN A 796 11.92 -21.77 -16.10
CA GLN A 796 12.93 -20.84 -16.60
C GLN A 796 13.80 -21.48 -17.70
N THR A 797 14.04 -20.75 -18.78
CA THR A 797 14.90 -21.18 -19.89
C THR A 797 16.37 -21.28 -19.45
N GLU A 798 17.08 -22.30 -19.92
CA GLU A 798 18.50 -22.47 -19.61
C GLU A 798 19.33 -21.25 -20.07
N LYS A 799 20.37 -20.90 -19.30
CA LYS A 799 21.23 -19.72 -19.51
C LYS A 799 20.51 -18.37 -19.33
N LYS A 800 19.25 -18.35 -18.88
CA LYS A 800 18.47 -17.12 -18.63
C LYS A 800 18.47 -16.73 -17.15
N SER A 801 19.67 -16.67 -16.56
CA SER A 801 19.95 -16.04 -15.27
C SER A 801 21.35 -15.40 -15.29
N TYR A 802 21.62 -14.43 -14.42
CA TYR A 802 22.93 -13.76 -14.35
C TYR A 802 24.08 -14.76 -14.13
N ARG A 803 23.97 -15.72 -13.20
CA ARG A 803 25.02 -16.74 -12.98
C ARG A 803 25.28 -17.58 -14.23
N GLU A 804 24.23 -18.04 -14.90
CA GLU A 804 24.38 -18.94 -16.04
C GLU A 804 24.87 -18.21 -17.30
N ALA A 805 24.48 -16.94 -17.49
CA ALA A 805 25.03 -16.09 -18.53
C ALA A 805 26.51 -15.75 -18.27
N MET A 806 26.87 -15.43 -17.03
CA MET A 806 28.27 -15.28 -16.60
C MET A 806 29.08 -16.55 -16.83
N LYS A 807 28.52 -17.72 -16.48
CA LYS A 807 29.12 -19.01 -16.80
C LYS A 807 29.36 -19.15 -18.29
N ASP A 808 28.34 -18.92 -19.13
CA ASP A 808 28.44 -19.09 -20.59
C ASP A 808 29.48 -18.18 -21.23
N ILE A 809 29.57 -16.93 -20.77
CA ILE A 809 30.53 -15.94 -21.26
C ILE A 809 31.97 -16.27 -20.82
N TYR A 810 32.15 -16.92 -19.67
CA TYR A 810 33.46 -17.08 -19.01
C TYR A 810 33.87 -18.53 -18.72
N GLN A 811 33.30 -19.52 -19.42
CA GLN A 811 33.48 -20.97 -19.18
C GLN A 811 34.94 -21.43 -19.01
N ASN A 812 35.90 -20.77 -19.67
CA ASN A 812 37.32 -21.14 -19.68
C ASN A 812 38.22 -20.26 -18.79
N ASN A 813 37.68 -19.22 -18.15
CA ASN A 813 38.49 -18.17 -17.52
C ASN A 813 38.62 -18.32 -15.99
N ASN A 814 37.99 -19.32 -15.38
CA ASN A 814 37.99 -19.59 -13.93
C ASN A 814 37.71 -18.33 -13.07
N ILE A 815 36.78 -17.48 -13.54
CA ILE A 815 36.46 -16.21 -12.89
C ILE A 815 35.64 -16.46 -11.62
N LYS A 816 35.97 -15.72 -10.57
CA LYS A 816 35.24 -15.64 -9.30
C LYS A 816 34.75 -14.22 -9.11
N THR A 817 33.59 -14.06 -8.50
CA THR A 817 33.01 -12.75 -8.21
C THR A 817 32.65 -12.60 -6.73
N ALA A 818 32.10 -11.46 -6.32
CA ALA A 818 31.61 -11.24 -4.96
C ALA A 818 30.40 -12.15 -4.66
N LEU A 819 29.44 -12.21 -5.59
CA LEU A 819 28.26 -13.09 -5.48
C LEU A 819 28.60 -14.57 -5.70
N PHE A 820 29.58 -14.88 -6.56
CA PHE A 820 30.00 -16.25 -6.88
C PHE A 820 31.47 -16.49 -6.49
N PRO A 821 31.79 -16.55 -5.18
CA PRO A 821 33.17 -16.65 -4.70
C PRO A 821 33.86 -17.97 -5.06
N ASN A 822 33.07 -19.01 -5.35
CA ASN A 822 33.54 -20.34 -5.72
C ASN A 822 33.40 -20.63 -7.23
N GLY A 823 33.13 -19.60 -8.04
CA GLY A 823 32.83 -19.73 -9.47
C GLY A 823 31.36 -20.12 -9.74
N PHE A 824 30.99 -20.14 -11.02
CA PHE A 824 29.59 -20.24 -11.46
C PHE A 824 29.02 -21.67 -11.49
N ASP A 825 29.85 -22.69 -11.28
CA ASP A 825 29.44 -24.10 -11.19
C ASP A 825 28.87 -24.48 -9.82
N GLN A 826 29.21 -23.73 -8.77
CA GLN A 826 28.68 -23.99 -7.44
C GLN A 826 27.36 -23.23 -7.22
N TYR A 827 26.36 -23.96 -6.72
CA TYR A 827 25.04 -23.43 -6.39
C TYR A 827 24.96 -23.19 -4.88
N ASP A 828 24.56 -21.98 -4.45
CA ASP A 828 24.25 -21.72 -3.04
C ASP A 828 22.88 -22.33 -2.70
N GLU A 829 22.89 -23.43 -1.94
CA GLU A 829 21.72 -24.26 -1.64
C GLU A 829 20.51 -23.46 -1.09
N LYS A 830 20.72 -22.28 -0.48
CA LYS A 830 19.60 -21.46 0.04
C LYS A 830 18.72 -20.84 -1.06
N PHE A 831 19.22 -20.73 -2.28
CA PHE A 831 18.47 -20.26 -3.46
C PHE A 831 17.96 -21.41 -4.33
N LYS A 832 18.14 -22.67 -3.93
CA LYS A 832 17.81 -23.84 -4.76
C LYS A 832 16.32 -24.14 -4.67
N PHE A 833 15.67 -24.44 -5.79
CA PHE A 833 14.26 -24.81 -5.78
C PHE A 833 14.08 -26.27 -5.36
N ASN A 834 13.24 -26.50 -4.34
CA ASN A 834 12.86 -27.84 -3.89
C ASN A 834 11.75 -28.40 -4.79
N ASN A 835 12.09 -28.73 -6.04
CA ASN A 835 11.14 -29.20 -7.06
C ASN A 835 10.46 -30.55 -6.75
N ASN A 836 10.86 -31.21 -5.65
CA ASN A 836 10.24 -32.43 -5.12
C ASN A 836 9.14 -32.17 -4.08
N GLN A 837 8.77 -30.90 -3.81
CA GLN A 837 7.65 -30.54 -2.93
C GLN A 837 6.57 -29.76 -3.68
N SER A 838 5.80 -30.46 -4.51
CA SER A 838 4.44 -30.01 -4.85
C SER A 838 3.54 -30.12 -3.62
N LYS A 839 2.90 -29.01 -3.23
CA LYS A 839 1.82 -28.95 -2.24
C LYS A 839 0.69 -28.10 -2.78
#